data_AF-A0A3Q7TCT1-F1
#
_entry.id   AF-A0A3Q7TCT1-F1
#
_cell.length_a   1.000
_cell.length_b   1.000
_cell.length_c   1.000
_cell.angle_alpha   90.00
_cell.angle_beta   90.00
_cell.angle_gamma   90.00
#
_symmetry.space_group_name_H-M   'P 1'
#
loop_
_entity.id
_entity.type
_entity.pdbx_description
1 polymer ?
#
loop_
_entity_poly.entity_id
_entity_poly.type
_entity_poly.pdbx_seq_one_letter_code
_entity_poly.pdbx_strand_id
1 'polypeptide(L)'
;MAKSPENSTLEEILGLYQRSLRERQNRSIHQLKYTLKEGDVTVGEDALDPAFSTSVGDEDPGTAWYELQHSHAVNQLKALLHQQKSKESEVSPSRKHNVSALKSSECEEANMPTVYNLVPIINDQSQYIHHLEAEVKFCKDELSGMKNRIQVAELENEKLQEELKSQRQKEAMREQTLLDISGNLKNSWITTGEDSGMDEAATKQFSHGNVDTVKGPSASETEKWKLELERLKLTYEEKTGILESQLKFLRKDLAEYQKNCEDLKEQLKHKESLLATNISNRVGGLCLKCAQHEAVLSQTHNNVHVQTIERLTKERDDLMSALVSVRSSLTDVQQREANAYEQVKQAVQMTEEANFEKTKALIQCEQLKNELERQTERLEKELTAQQEKRASEKEMMRKEITKEREDMGSKMLSLSQNIAQLEAQVEKVTREKISAINQLEGIQNHLASKEMEATKVCGEMRYQLNKTKMEKDEAEKEHREYRTKTKRDLEIKDEEIEKLRLEVSESKQHLEQEQQKAARAREESLKLTELLSESEHQLHLTRSEIAQLSQEKKYTYDKLEKLQRRNDELEEQCVQHGRLHEIMKQRLKQLDKHSQATAQQLVQLLNKQNQLLLERQSLSEEVGRLRSQLPSMQQSDC
;
A
#
# COMPACT_ATOMS: atom_id res chain seq x y z
N MET A 1 18.53 -46.40 51.62
CA MET A 1 18.15 -45.85 50.31
C MET A 1 16.63 -45.87 50.22
N ALA A 2 15.98 -44.72 50.25
CA ALA A 2 14.54 -44.59 50.06
C ALA A 2 14.30 -43.89 48.72
N LYS A 3 13.53 -44.51 47.80
CA LYS A 3 13.08 -43.84 46.59
C LYS A 3 11.93 -42.89 46.95
N SER A 4 11.96 -41.66 46.44
CA SER A 4 10.88 -40.68 46.63
C SER A 4 9.60 -41.14 45.91
N PRO A 5 8.41 -40.90 46.50
CA PRO A 5 7.14 -41.38 45.92
C PRO A 5 6.78 -40.71 44.59
N GLU A 6 7.25 -39.48 44.34
CA GLU A 6 6.91 -38.69 43.14
C GLU A 6 7.48 -39.25 41.83
N ASN A 7 8.63 -39.94 41.88
CA ASN A 7 9.14 -40.64 40.71
C ASN A 7 8.29 -41.88 40.37
N SER A 8 7.68 -42.52 41.38
CA SER A 8 6.81 -43.68 41.16
C SER A 8 5.53 -43.31 40.42
N THR A 9 4.92 -42.16 40.74
CA THR A 9 3.74 -41.66 40.03
C THR A 9 4.05 -41.23 38.60
N LEU A 10 5.20 -40.60 38.35
CA LEU A 10 5.59 -40.23 36.98
C LEU A 10 5.86 -41.48 36.12
N GLU A 11 6.53 -42.49 36.69
CA GLU A 11 6.82 -43.77 36.03
C GLU A 11 5.54 -44.60 35.79
N GLU A 12 4.55 -44.55 36.70
CA GLU A 12 3.21 -45.10 36.46
C GLU A 12 2.46 -44.35 35.35
N ILE A 13 2.46 -43.02 35.33
CA ILE A 13 1.79 -42.22 34.29
C ILE A 13 2.40 -42.48 32.92
N LEU A 14 3.74 -42.53 32.81
CA LEU A 14 4.43 -42.90 31.56
C LEU A 14 4.15 -44.36 31.18
N GLY A 15 4.11 -45.28 32.14
CA GLY A 15 3.77 -46.68 31.92
C GLY A 15 2.31 -46.90 31.49
N LEU A 16 1.37 -46.06 31.95
CA LEU A 16 -0.03 -46.01 31.53
C LEU A 16 -0.15 -45.39 30.13
N TYR A 17 0.58 -44.30 29.84
CA TYR A 17 0.61 -43.69 28.52
C TYR A 17 1.16 -44.65 27.46
N GLN A 18 2.27 -45.34 27.74
CA GLN A 18 2.81 -46.36 26.85
C GLN A 18 1.86 -47.56 26.67
N ARG A 19 1.12 -47.99 27.72
CA ARG A 19 0.07 -49.01 27.59
C ARG A 19 -1.08 -48.53 26.71
N SER A 20 -1.56 -47.30 26.90
CA SER A 20 -2.58 -46.67 26.05
C SER A 20 -2.13 -46.56 24.59
N LEU A 21 -0.84 -46.27 24.35
CA LEU A 21 -0.25 -46.22 23.02
C LEU A 21 -0.23 -47.61 22.37
N ARG A 22 0.28 -48.62 23.10
CA ARG A 22 0.30 -50.02 22.64
C ARG A 22 -1.10 -50.60 22.43
N GLU A 23 -2.07 -50.25 23.27
CA GLU A 23 -3.47 -50.64 23.07
C GLU A 23 -4.10 -49.96 21.84
N ARG A 24 -3.86 -48.67 21.62
CA ARG A 24 -4.32 -48.00 20.38
C ARG A 24 -3.68 -48.60 19.13
N GLN A 25 -2.38 -48.88 19.18
CA GLN A 25 -1.67 -49.51 18.07
C GLN A 25 -2.16 -50.95 17.83
N ASN A 26 -2.36 -51.75 18.88
CA ASN A 26 -2.91 -53.10 18.78
C ASN A 26 -4.37 -53.09 18.30
N ARG A 27 -5.20 -52.14 18.73
CA ARG A 27 -6.57 -51.97 18.22
C ARG A 27 -6.56 -51.58 16.73
N SER A 28 -5.70 -50.64 16.33
CA SER A 28 -5.52 -50.26 14.92
C SER A 28 -5.04 -51.45 14.06
N ILE A 29 -4.06 -52.23 14.54
CA ILE A 29 -3.59 -53.46 13.88
C ILE A 29 -4.70 -54.53 13.83
N HIS A 30 -5.50 -54.70 14.88
CA HIS A 30 -6.63 -55.63 14.86
C HIS A 30 -7.72 -55.16 13.90
N GLN A 31 -7.98 -53.86 13.82
CA GLN A 31 -8.96 -53.27 12.92
C GLN A 31 -8.52 -53.43 11.45
N LEU A 32 -7.24 -53.14 11.14
CA LEU A 32 -6.61 -53.43 9.85
C LEU A 32 -6.64 -54.93 9.50
N LYS A 33 -6.36 -55.80 10.47
CA LYS A 33 -6.40 -57.27 10.28
C LYS A 33 -7.83 -57.79 10.08
N TYR A 34 -8.84 -57.14 10.65
CA TYR A 34 -10.24 -57.46 10.39
C TYR A 34 -10.65 -57.02 8.99
N THR A 35 -10.33 -55.78 8.58
CA THR A 35 -10.63 -55.28 7.23
C THR A 35 -9.88 -56.03 6.12
N LEU A 36 -8.65 -56.51 6.39
CA LEU A 36 -7.92 -57.38 5.47
C LEU A 36 -8.52 -58.80 5.38
N LYS A 37 -9.19 -59.27 6.44
CA LYS A 37 -9.80 -60.60 6.48
C LYS A 37 -11.26 -60.61 5.99
N GLU A 38 -11.96 -59.48 6.05
CA GLU A 38 -13.24 -59.27 5.37
C GLU A 38 -13.08 -59.14 3.85
N GLY A 39 -11.86 -58.92 3.34
CA GLY A 39 -11.53 -59.01 1.91
C GLY A 39 -11.23 -60.42 1.39
N ASP A 40 -11.26 -61.45 2.25
CA ASP A 40 -10.88 -62.83 1.91
C ASP A 40 -11.99 -63.82 2.30
N VAL A 41 -13.12 -63.76 1.58
CA VAL A 41 -14.27 -64.65 1.74
C VAL A 41 -14.81 -65.12 0.38
N THR A 42 -14.52 -66.38 0.06
CA THR A 42 -15.22 -67.29 -0.88
C THR A 42 -15.27 -66.97 -2.38
N VAL A 43 -14.24 -67.38 -3.13
CA VAL A 43 -14.27 -68.42 -4.20
C VAL A 43 -12.87 -69.07 -4.13
N GLY A 44 -12.66 -70.38 -3.98
CA GLY A 44 -13.32 -71.53 -4.62
C GLY A 44 -12.32 -72.10 -5.65
N GLU A 45 -11.68 -73.23 -5.35
CA GLU A 45 -10.62 -73.82 -6.18
C GLU A 45 -11.10 -74.14 -7.60
N ASP A 46 -10.36 -73.71 -8.63
CA ASP A 46 -9.80 -74.64 -9.64
C ASP A 46 -8.69 -73.96 -10.48
N ALA A 47 -7.88 -74.78 -11.15
CA ALA A 47 -6.52 -74.41 -11.57
C ALA A 47 -6.36 -73.84 -13.01
N LEU A 48 -5.14 -73.31 -13.24
CA LEU A 48 -4.43 -73.06 -14.52
C LEU A 48 -4.43 -71.62 -15.10
N ASP A 49 -3.28 -70.97 -14.91
CA ASP A 49 -2.66 -69.91 -15.74
C ASP A 49 -2.38 -70.37 -17.19
N PRO A 50 -1.92 -69.50 -18.14
CA PRO A 50 -2.16 -68.06 -18.29
C PRO A 50 -2.39 -67.62 -19.76
N ALA A 51 -3.10 -66.50 -20.03
CA ALA A 51 -2.92 -65.73 -21.28
C ALA A 51 -3.48 -64.30 -21.22
N PHE A 52 -2.74 -63.34 -21.80
CA PHE A 52 -3.25 -62.00 -22.14
C PHE A 52 -4.31 -62.08 -23.25
N SER A 53 -5.39 -61.29 -23.14
CA SER A 53 -6.05 -60.70 -24.30
C SER A 53 -6.80 -59.44 -23.91
N THR A 54 -6.43 -58.33 -24.56
CA THR A 54 -7.07 -57.02 -24.38
C THR A 54 -8.39 -56.98 -25.14
N SER A 55 -9.51 -56.73 -24.46
CA SER A 55 -10.75 -56.31 -25.11
C SER A 55 -11.34 -55.09 -24.40
N VAL A 56 -11.54 -54.04 -25.21
CA VAL A 56 -12.63 -53.05 -25.20
C VAL A 56 -13.28 -52.72 -23.85
N GLY A 57 -13.24 -51.44 -23.50
CA GLY A 57 -13.73 -50.95 -22.21
C GLY A 57 -15.17 -51.30 -21.88
N ASP A 58 -15.34 -51.70 -20.63
CA ASP A 58 -16.56 -51.60 -19.84
C ASP A 58 -16.15 -50.88 -18.53
N GLU A 59 -17.02 -50.08 -17.92
CA GLU A 59 -16.67 -49.39 -16.67
C GLU A 59 -16.58 -50.40 -15.53
N ASP A 60 -15.36 -50.73 -15.12
CA ASP A 60 -15.09 -51.73 -14.08
C ASP A 60 -15.80 -51.36 -12.76
N PRO A 61 -16.80 -52.15 -12.30
CA PRO A 61 -17.48 -51.90 -11.04
C PRO A 61 -16.53 -51.99 -9.84
N GLY A 62 -15.42 -52.72 -9.96
CA GLY A 62 -14.38 -52.80 -8.93
C GLY A 62 -13.70 -51.44 -8.70
N THR A 63 -13.25 -50.78 -9.77
CA THR A 63 -12.62 -49.46 -9.72
C THR A 63 -13.57 -48.42 -9.11
N ALA A 64 -14.85 -48.42 -9.52
CA ALA A 64 -15.87 -47.55 -8.90
C ALA A 64 -16.08 -47.85 -7.41
N TRP A 65 -16.00 -49.12 -6.99
CA TRP A 65 -16.13 -49.50 -5.57
C TRP A 65 -14.92 -49.04 -4.74
N TYR A 66 -13.70 -49.17 -5.26
CA TYR A 66 -12.49 -48.65 -4.61
C TYR A 66 -12.53 -47.12 -4.52
N GLU A 67 -12.95 -46.41 -5.56
CA GLU A 67 -13.14 -44.94 -5.49
C GLU A 67 -14.22 -44.56 -4.46
N LEU A 68 -15.34 -45.29 -4.39
CA LEU A 68 -16.37 -45.06 -3.38
C LEU A 68 -15.83 -45.30 -1.96
N GLN A 69 -15.06 -46.36 -1.76
CA GLN A 69 -14.46 -46.74 -0.47
C GLN A 69 -13.36 -45.75 -0.04
N HIS A 70 -12.54 -45.26 -0.98
CA HIS A 70 -11.59 -44.17 -0.74
C HIS A 70 -12.32 -42.85 -0.45
N SER A 71 -13.41 -42.53 -1.15
CA SER A 71 -14.23 -41.35 -0.85
C SER A 71 -14.85 -41.43 0.55
N HIS A 72 -15.30 -42.62 0.97
CA HIS A 72 -15.86 -42.87 2.29
C HIS A 72 -14.80 -42.74 3.39
N ALA A 73 -13.60 -43.30 3.19
CA ALA A 73 -12.46 -43.13 4.10
C ALA A 73 -12.02 -41.66 4.22
N VAL A 74 -11.96 -40.92 3.10
CA VAL A 74 -11.66 -39.49 3.08
C VAL A 74 -12.76 -38.66 3.78
N ASN A 75 -14.02 -39.03 3.61
CA ASN A 75 -15.15 -38.36 4.27
C ASN A 75 -15.21 -38.68 5.78
N GLN A 76 -14.83 -39.90 6.20
CA GLN A 76 -14.64 -40.23 7.62
C GLN A 76 -13.45 -39.45 8.22
N LEU A 77 -12.33 -39.32 7.51
CA LEU A 77 -11.20 -38.47 7.94
C LEU A 77 -11.61 -36.99 8.07
N LYS A 78 -12.37 -36.45 7.12
CA LYS A 78 -12.95 -35.10 7.23
C LYS A 78 -13.88 -34.97 8.44
N ALA A 79 -14.76 -35.95 8.67
CA ALA A 79 -15.66 -35.95 9.82
C ALA A 79 -14.90 -36.00 11.16
N LEU A 80 -13.85 -36.81 11.26
CA LEU A 80 -12.98 -36.89 12.45
C LEU A 80 -12.19 -35.59 12.67
N LEU A 81 -11.66 -34.96 11.61
CA LEU A 81 -11.00 -33.66 11.69
C LEU A 81 -11.96 -32.54 12.13
N HIS A 82 -13.20 -32.54 11.62
CA HIS A 82 -14.23 -31.61 12.09
C HIS A 82 -14.63 -31.88 13.55
N GLN A 83 -14.68 -33.15 13.98
CA GLN A 83 -14.98 -33.51 15.37
C GLN A 83 -13.81 -33.20 16.33
N GLN A 84 -12.57 -33.21 15.84
CA GLN A 84 -11.41 -32.75 16.61
C GLN A 84 -11.44 -31.22 16.77
N LYS A 85 -11.70 -30.50 15.67
CA LYS A 85 -11.80 -29.03 15.67
C LYS A 85 -12.94 -28.49 16.54
N SER A 86 -14.05 -29.22 16.67
CA SER A 86 -15.12 -28.87 17.62
C SER A 86 -14.73 -29.18 19.07
N LYS A 87 -14.09 -30.31 19.36
CA LYS A 87 -13.59 -30.64 20.71
C LYS A 87 -12.52 -29.66 21.21
N GLU A 88 -11.66 -29.15 20.33
CA GLU A 88 -10.69 -28.09 20.66
C GLU A 88 -11.38 -26.75 20.96
N SER A 89 -12.57 -26.49 20.41
CA SER A 89 -13.34 -25.25 20.62
C SER A 89 -14.16 -25.22 21.92
N GLU A 90 -14.33 -26.33 22.64
CA GLU A 90 -15.11 -26.41 23.88
C GLU A 90 -14.29 -26.19 25.17
N VAL A 91 -12.95 -26.11 25.08
CA VAL A 91 -12.05 -26.11 26.27
C VAL A 91 -11.64 -24.69 26.72
N SER A 92 -12.45 -23.66 26.47
CA SER A 92 -12.27 -22.32 27.10
C SER A 92 -13.59 -21.57 27.28
N PRO A 93 -13.88 -21.02 28.48
CA PRO A 93 -15.20 -20.51 28.81
C PRO A 93 -15.51 -19.15 28.18
N SER A 94 -16.78 -18.96 27.84
CA SER A 94 -17.28 -17.78 27.13
C SER A 94 -17.29 -16.50 27.97
N ARG A 95 -17.11 -15.34 27.31
CA ARG A 95 -17.75 -14.10 27.77
C ARG A 95 -18.25 -13.25 26.59
N LYS A 96 -19.55 -13.41 26.30
CA LYS A 96 -20.29 -12.47 25.44
C LYS A 96 -20.62 -11.21 26.25
N HIS A 97 -20.37 -10.01 25.72
CA HIS A 97 -21.31 -8.90 25.91
C HIS A 97 -21.21 -7.85 24.79
N ASN A 98 -22.31 -7.13 24.59
CA ASN A 98 -22.58 -6.24 23.46
C ASN A 98 -22.29 -4.76 23.75
N VAL A 99 -21.84 -4.05 22.70
CA VAL A 99 -22.19 -2.67 22.26
C VAL A 99 -22.19 -1.52 23.29
N SER A 100 -21.29 -0.55 23.13
CA SER A 100 -21.60 0.90 22.95
C SER A 100 -20.34 1.80 22.86
N ALA A 101 -20.50 3.02 22.35
CA ALA A 101 -19.43 3.97 22.04
C ALA A 101 -18.95 4.82 23.24
N LEU A 102 -17.68 5.28 23.21
CA LEU A 102 -17.31 6.71 23.10
C LEU A 102 -15.79 6.88 22.82
N LYS A 103 -15.37 8.07 22.38
CA LYS A 103 -13.96 8.46 22.17
C LYS A 103 -13.26 8.77 23.51
N SER A 104 -11.99 8.40 23.68
CA SER A 104 -10.84 9.33 23.84
C SER A 104 -9.65 8.76 24.65
N SER A 105 -8.46 9.29 24.32
CA SER A 105 -7.24 9.44 25.15
C SER A 105 -6.39 8.25 25.59
N GLU A 106 -5.10 8.45 25.36
CA GLU A 106 -3.89 7.77 25.85
C GLU A 106 -3.89 7.41 27.34
N CYS A 107 -3.43 6.20 27.69
CA CYS A 107 -2.23 5.97 28.51
C CYS A 107 -1.86 4.46 28.55
N GLU A 108 -0.60 4.19 28.88
CA GLU A 108 0.21 2.99 28.64
C GLU A 108 -0.03 1.80 29.61
N GLU A 109 0.75 0.73 29.41
CA GLU A 109 1.16 -0.25 30.44
C GLU A 109 0.10 -1.08 31.20
N ALA A 110 -0.61 -1.96 30.48
CA ALA A 110 -1.38 -3.05 31.12
C ALA A 110 -1.31 -4.45 30.44
N ASN A 111 -0.52 -4.60 29.36
CA ASN A 111 -0.46 -5.84 28.56
C ASN A 111 0.97 -6.36 28.31
N MET A 112 1.87 -6.23 29.29
CA MET A 112 3.14 -6.99 29.27
C MET A 112 2.95 -8.34 29.98
N PRO A 113 3.14 -9.49 29.31
CA PRO A 113 3.15 -10.78 29.98
C PRO A 113 4.25 -10.79 31.04
N THR A 114 3.88 -11.14 32.28
CA THR A 114 4.81 -11.27 33.40
C THR A 114 6.03 -12.11 32.99
N VAL A 115 7.25 -11.68 33.33
CA VAL A 115 8.52 -12.26 32.85
C VAL A 115 8.57 -13.80 32.95
N TYR A 116 7.94 -14.38 33.97
CA TYR A 116 7.81 -15.84 34.16
C TYR A 116 7.09 -16.56 33.00
N ASN A 117 6.13 -15.91 32.34
CA ASN A 117 5.37 -16.46 31.21
C ASN A 117 6.15 -16.39 29.88
N LEU A 118 7.21 -15.57 29.81
CA LEU A 118 8.06 -15.47 28.62
C LEU A 118 9.12 -16.58 28.58
N VAL A 119 9.56 -17.11 29.72
CA VAL A 119 10.62 -18.14 29.78
C VAL A 119 10.24 -19.43 29.03
N PRO A 120 9.02 -20.02 29.19
CA PRO A 120 8.62 -21.17 28.38
C PRO A 120 8.55 -20.84 26.89
N ILE A 121 7.96 -19.68 26.53
CA ILE A 121 7.80 -19.26 25.12
C ILE A 121 9.17 -19.06 24.45
N ILE A 122 10.14 -18.45 25.14
CA ILE A 122 11.51 -18.27 24.63
C ILE A 122 12.23 -19.62 24.50
N ASN A 123 12.02 -20.54 25.45
CA ASN A 123 12.56 -21.89 25.36
C ASN A 123 11.97 -22.67 24.17
N ASP A 124 10.65 -22.61 23.98
CA ASP A 124 9.95 -23.29 22.88
C ASP A 124 10.34 -22.69 21.52
N GLN A 125 10.50 -21.36 21.45
CA GLN A 125 11.07 -20.67 20.28
C GLN A 125 12.52 -21.10 20.02
N SER A 126 13.36 -21.25 21.06
CA SER A 126 14.74 -21.74 20.93
C SER A 126 14.79 -23.19 20.44
N GLN A 127 13.88 -24.05 20.90
CA GLN A 127 13.76 -25.43 20.43
C GLN A 127 13.30 -25.49 18.96
N TYR A 128 12.35 -24.63 18.58
CA TYR A 128 11.90 -24.52 17.19
C TYR A 128 13.00 -23.98 16.26
N ILE A 129 13.80 -23.00 16.72
CA ILE A 129 14.98 -22.50 15.99
C ILE A 129 16.00 -23.64 15.81
N HIS A 130 16.35 -24.38 16.86
CA HIS A 130 17.29 -25.50 16.75
C HIS A 130 16.78 -26.64 15.84
N HIS A 131 15.46 -26.87 15.80
CA HIS A 131 14.86 -27.81 14.87
C HIS A 131 15.02 -27.35 13.41
N LEU A 132 14.71 -26.08 13.11
CA LEU A 132 14.92 -25.49 11.79
C LEU A 132 16.39 -25.46 11.39
N GLU A 133 17.30 -25.15 12.32
CA GLU A 133 18.75 -25.22 12.09
C GLU A 133 19.21 -26.64 11.74
N ALA A 134 18.65 -27.67 12.39
CA ALA A 134 18.93 -29.06 12.09
C ALA A 134 18.37 -29.49 10.73
N GLU A 135 17.17 -29.06 10.34
CA GLU A 135 16.59 -29.31 9.02
C GLU A 135 17.37 -28.60 7.90
N VAL A 136 17.74 -27.33 8.09
CA VAL A 136 18.57 -26.58 7.14
C VAL A 136 19.94 -27.23 6.99
N LYS A 137 20.53 -27.73 8.10
CA LYS A 137 21.78 -28.50 8.04
C LYS A 137 21.61 -29.80 7.28
N PHE A 138 20.57 -30.59 7.55
CA PHE A 138 20.26 -31.83 6.82
C PHE A 138 20.09 -31.58 5.31
N CYS A 139 19.29 -30.59 4.93
CA CYS A 139 19.11 -30.19 3.53
C CYS A 139 20.42 -29.75 2.86
N LYS A 140 21.28 -29.03 3.58
CA LYS A 140 22.61 -28.62 3.09
C LYS A 140 23.54 -29.82 2.89
N ASP A 141 23.53 -30.76 3.84
CA ASP A 141 24.35 -31.97 3.79
C ASP A 141 23.89 -32.88 2.63
N GLU A 142 22.57 -33.10 2.46
CA GLU A 142 22.00 -33.83 1.30
C GLU A 142 22.28 -33.15 -0.04
N LEU A 143 22.12 -31.83 -0.15
CA LEU A 143 22.49 -31.09 -1.37
C LEU A 143 23.98 -31.20 -1.69
N SER A 144 24.85 -31.22 -0.67
CA SER A 144 26.28 -31.45 -0.86
C SER A 144 26.58 -32.89 -1.33
N GLY A 145 25.88 -33.88 -0.77
CA GLY A 145 25.98 -35.28 -1.20
C GLY A 145 25.42 -35.51 -2.60
N MET A 146 24.37 -34.80 -3.00
CA MET A 146 23.83 -34.84 -4.36
C MET A 146 24.77 -34.15 -5.35
N LYS A 147 25.37 -33.01 -4.99
CA LYS A 147 26.42 -32.36 -5.79
C LYS A 147 27.62 -33.29 -6.02
N ASN A 148 28.09 -33.98 -4.99
CA ASN A 148 29.19 -34.93 -5.12
C ASN A 148 28.83 -36.11 -6.05
N ARG A 149 27.60 -36.63 -5.95
CA ARG A 149 27.09 -37.68 -6.86
C ARG A 149 27.02 -37.20 -8.33
N ILE A 150 26.55 -35.97 -8.55
CA ILE A 150 26.52 -35.36 -9.90
C ILE A 150 27.94 -35.22 -10.44
N GLN A 151 28.89 -34.72 -9.65
CA GLN A 151 30.28 -34.55 -10.07
C GLN A 151 30.97 -35.89 -10.43
N VAL A 152 30.65 -36.98 -9.73
CA VAL A 152 31.12 -38.33 -10.11
C VAL A 152 30.49 -38.77 -11.43
N ALA A 153 29.18 -38.57 -11.62
CA ALA A 153 28.50 -38.92 -12.87
C ALA A 153 28.97 -38.06 -14.07
N GLU A 154 29.37 -36.80 -13.85
CA GLU A 154 30.00 -35.94 -14.86
C GLU A 154 31.35 -36.51 -15.30
N LEU A 155 32.23 -36.87 -14.34
CA LEU A 155 33.53 -37.49 -14.63
C LEU A 155 33.40 -38.86 -15.33
N GLU A 156 32.41 -39.67 -14.95
CA GLU A 156 32.12 -40.94 -15.65
C GLU A 156 31.62 -40.70 -17.07
N ASN A 157 30.77 -39.68 -17.30
CA ASN A 157 30.32 -39.30 -18.64
C ASN A 157 31.46 -38.75 -19.52
N GLU A 158 32.36 -37.93 -18.97
CA GLU A 158 33.56 -37.46 -19.67
C GLU A 158 34.43 -38.64 -20.13
N LYS A 159 34.70 -39.58 -19.22
CA LYS A 159 35.46 -40.81 -19.51
C LYS A 159 34.78 -41.68 -20.57
N LEU A 160 33.46 -41.91 -20.47
CA LEU A 160 32.70 -42.65 -21.49
C LEU A 160 32.73 -41.93 -22.85
N GLN A 161 32.72 -40.60 -22.86
CA GLN A 161 32.84 -39.82 -24.10
C GLN A 161 34.24 -39.93 -24.73
N GLU A 162 35.31 -40.01 -23.93
CA GLU A 162 36.67 -40.32 -24.41
C GLU A 162 36.79 -41.76 -24.92
N GLU A 163 36.24 -42.74 -24.21
CA GLU A 163 36.20 -44.14 -24.67
C GLU A 163 35.44 -44.27 -26.01
N LEU A 164 34.29 -43.61 -26.17
CA LEU A 164 33.53 -43.56 -27.43
C LEU A 164 34.28 -42.83 -28.57
N LYS A 165 35.11 -41.83 -28.27
CA LYS A 165 35.99 -41.17 -29.26
C LYS A 165 37.12 -42.11 -29.67
N SER A 166 37.78 -42.78 -28.71
CA SER A 166 38.83 -43.77 -28.97
C SER A 166 38.31 -44.97 -29.76
N GLN A 167 37.11 -45.44 -29.45
CA GLN A 167 36.47 -46.54 -30.16
C GLN A 167 36.13 -46.16 -31.60
N ARG A 168 35.52 -44.99 -31.85
CA ARG A 168 35.29 -44.48 -33.21
C ARG A 168 36.58 -44.32 -34.02
N GLN A 169 37.67 -43.88 -33.40
CA GLN A 169 38.99 -43.84 -34.06
C GLN A 169 39.51 -45.24 -34.39
N LYS A 170 39.37 -46.23 -33.49
CA LYS A 170 39.74 -47.63 -33.75
C LYS A 170 38.88 -48.28 -34.84
N GLU A 171 37.60 -47.94 -34.90
CA GLU A 171 36.66 -48.41 -35.94
C GLU A 171 37.01 -47.78 -37.29
N ALA A 172 37.25 -46.47 -37.36
CA ALA A 172 37.72 -45.81 -38.57
C ALA A 172 39.06 -46.38 -39.08
N MET A 173 40.01 -46.70 -38.19
CA MET A 173 41.27 -47.37 -38.57
C MET A 173 41.05 -48.81 -39.08
N ARG A 174 40.05 -49.53 -38.56
CA ARG A 174 39.66 -50.85 -39.08
C ARG A 174 39.00 -50.74 -40.45
N GLU A 175 38.11 -49.76 -40.65
CA GLU A 175 37.48 -49.48 -41.95
C GLU A 175 38.53 -49.09 -43.01
N GLN A 176 39.48 -48.22 -42.64
CA GLN A 176 40.66 -47.88 -43.47
C GLN A 176 41.43 -49.15 -43.87
N THR A 177 41.71 -50.04 -42.90
CA THR A 177 42.42 -51.31 -43.15
C THR A 177 41.63 -52.25 -44.07
N LEU A 178 40.30 -52.31 -43.94
CA LEU A 178 39.43 -53.09 -44.82
C LEU A 178 39.36 -52.51 -46.24
N LEU A 179 39.39 -51.18 -46.38
CA LEU A 179 39.45 -50.50 -47.67
C LEU A 179 40.79 -50.76 -48.39
N ASP A 180 41.91 -50.74 -47.67
CA ASP A 180 43.22 -51.07 -48.25
C ASP A 180 43.31 -52.55 -48.68
N ILE A 181 42.76 -53.48 -47.89
CA ILE A 181 42.66 -54.91 -48.27
C ILE A 181 41.73 -55.09 -49.50
N SER A 182 40.62 -54.38 -49.57
CA SER A 182 39.68 -54.42 -50.70
C SER A 182 40.28 -53.82 -51.98
N GLY A 183 41.06 -52.74 -51.86
CA GLY A 183 41.84 -52.16 -52.96
C GLY A 183 42.88 -53.14 -53.51
N ASN A 184 43.55 -53.89 -52.62
CA ASN A 184 44.56 -54.86 -53.03
C ASN A 184 43.94 -56.10 -53.72
N LEU A 185 42.74 -56.54 -53.30
CA LEU A 185 42.03 -57.64 -53.96
C LEU A 185 41.55 -57.29 -55.38
N LYS A 186 41.23 -56.02 -55.63
CA LYS A 186 40.73 -55.54 -56.93
C LYS A 186 41.81 -55.39 -58.01
N ASN A 187 43.08 -55.32 -57.62
CA ASN A 187 44.21 -55.20 -58.54
C ASN A 187 44.75 -56.55 -59.06
N SER A 188 44.19 -57.68 -58.61
CA SER A 188 44.73 -59.02 -58.90
C SER A 188 44.02 -59.81 -60.02
N TRP A 189 42.94 -59.29 -60.63
CA TRP A 189 42.13 -60.02 -61.63
C TRP A 189 42.06 -59.35 -63.01
N ILE A 190 42.99 -58.44 -63.34
CA ILE A 190 43.04 -57.77 -64.66
C ILE A 190 44.46 -57.86 -65.23
N THR A 191 44.88 -59.05 -65.66
CA THR A 191 46.15 -59.27 -66.42
C THR A 191 46.14 -60.60 -67.19
N THR A 192 45.18 -60.78 -68.11
CA THR A 192 45.27 -61.70 -69.27
C THR A 192 44.10 -61.43 -70.21
N GLY A 193 44.24 -61.00 -71.46
CA GLY A 193 45.40 -60.48 -72.20
C GLY A 193 45.02 -60.31 -73.69
N GLU A 194 45.57 -59.28 -74.36
CA GLU A 194 45.71 -59.15 -75.84
C GLU A 194 44.41 -59.10 -76.70
N ASP A 195 44.42 -58.75 -78.00
CA ASP A 195 44.80 -57.49 -78.69
C ASP A 195 44.09 -57.51 -80.09
N SER A 196 43.98 -56.51 -80.98
CA SER A 196 44.42 -55.09 -81.07
C SER A 196 43.54 -54.35 -82.12
N GLY A 197 43.63 -53.01 -82.26
CA GLY A 197 43.10 -52.30 -83.44
C GLY A 197 42.62 -50.86 -83.20
N MET A 198 43.10 -49.91 -84.03
CA MET A 198 42.89 -48.46 -83.89
C MET A 198 41.69 -47.90 -84.70
N ASP A 199 41.41 -46.61 -84.44
CA ASP A 199 40.70 -45.59 -85.26
C ASP A 199 39.24 -45.25 -84.88
N GLU A 200 38.79 -43.99 -84.97
CA GLU A 200 39.43 -42.66 -84.83
C GLU A 200 38.28 -41.62 -84.58
N ALA A 201 38.61 -40.34 -84.40
CA ALA A 201 37.74 -39.17 -84.59
C ALA A 201 36.72 -38.85 -83.46
N ALA A 202 37.30 -38.39 -82.36
CA ALA A 202 36.75 -37.47 -81.36
C ALA A 202 35.78 -36.37 -81.88
N THR A 203 34.84 -35.95 -81.02
CA THR A 203 34.54 -34.51 -80.84
C THR A 203 34.03 -34.20 -79.43
N LYS A 204 34.71 -33.27 -78.72
CA LYS A 204 34.27 -32.24 -77.74
C LYS A 204 33.01 -32.45 -76.85
N GLN A 205 32.90 -31.91 -75.63
CA GLN A 205 33.76 -31.16 -74.69
C GLN A 205 33.04 -31.11 -73.31
N PHE A 206 33.77 -30.73 -72.24
CA PHE A 206 33.32 -30.13 -70.96
C PHE A 206 31.80 -29.89 -70.75
N SER A 207 31.26 -30.18 -69.56
CA SER A 207 31.47 -29.26 -68.43
C SER A 207 30.91 -29.77 -67.08
N HIS A 208 31.47 -29.23 -66.00
CA HIS A 208 30.96 -29.33 -64.63
C HIS A 208 29.59 -28.63 -64.49
N GLY A 209 28.68 -29.20 -63.69
CA GLY A 209 27.47 -28.52 -63.24
C GLY A 209 26.65 -29.39 -62.27
N ASN A 210 26.53 -28.97 -61.02
CA ASN A 210 25.78 -29.69 -59.98
C ASN A 210 24.25 -29.55 -60.13
N VAL A 211 23.56 -30.39 -59.36
CA VAL A 211 22.26 -30.19 -58.68
C VAL A 211 21.07 -31.04 -59.18
N ASP A 212 20.61 -31.86 -58.23
CA ASP A 212 19.28 -32.45 -58.01
C ASP A 212 18.66 -33.52 -58.92
N THR A 213 17.85 -34.31 -58.20
CA THR A 213 16.85 -35.29 -58.63
C THR A 213 17.38 -36.67 -59.01
N VAL A 214 17.17 -37.63 -58.09
CA VAL A 214 16.98 -39.03 -58.44
C VAL A 214 15.79 -39.11 -59.41
N LYS A 215 16.08 -39.25 -60.70
CA LYS A 215 15.12 -39.64 -61.72
C LYS A 215 15.39 -41.10 -62.03
N GLY A 216 14.35 -41.94 -61.96
CA GLY A 216 14.44 -43.35 -62.36
C GLY A 216 14.81 -43.50 -63.84
N PRO A 217 15.03 -44.75 -64.32
CA PRO A 217 15.44 -45.02 -65.69
C PRO A 217 14.60 -44.21 -66.68
N SER A 218 15.27 -43.51 -67.59
CA SER A 218 14.56 -42.65 -68.52
C SER A 218 13.64 -43.51 -69.38
N ALA A 219 12.44 -43.03 -69.72
CA ALA A 219 11.49 -43.82 -70.50
C ALA A 219 12.09 -44.35 -71.82
N SER A 220 13.07 -43.64 -72.38
CA SER A 220 13.84 -44.06 -73.56
C SER A 220 14.70 -45.31 -73.33
N GLU A 221 15.25 -45.51 -72.13
CA GLU A 221 16.01 -46.72 -71.78
C GLU A 221 15.08 -47.91 -71.57
N THR A 222 13.93 -47.69 -70.92
CA THR A 222 12.91 -48.73 -70.74
C THR A 222 12.32 -49.19 -72.09
N GLU A 223 12.06 -48.26 -73.01
CA GLU A 223 11.61 -48.59 -74.37
C GLU A 223 12.70 -49.32 -75.18
N LYS A 224 13.99 -48.96 -75.02
CA LYS A 224 15.12 -49.68 -75.64
C LYS A 224 15.20 -51.13 -75.17
N TRP A 225 15.21 -51.38 -73.86
CA TRP A 225 15.27 -52.74 -73.31
C TRP A 225 14.07 -53.59 -73.73
N LYS A 226 12.88 -52.99 -73.87
CA LYS A 226 11.68 -53.65 -74.38
C LYS A 226 11.81 -54.05 -75.86
N LEU A 227 12.31 -53.15 -76.71
CA LEU A 227 12.59 -53.45 -78.13
C LEU A 227 13.68 -54.52 -78.29
N GLU A 228 14.69 -54.50 -77.42
CA GLU A 228 15.79 -55.46 -77.43
C GLU A 228 15.34 -56.86 -76.98
N LEU A 229 14.42 -56.92 -76.00
CA LEU A 229 13.73 -58.15 -75.60
C LEU A 229 12.82 -58.70 -76.71
N GLU A 230 12.07 -57.86 -77.43
CA GLU A 230 11.26 -58.26 -78.59
C GLU A 230 12.13 -58.81 -79.73
N ARG A 231 13.25 -58.15 -80.04
CA ARG A 231 14.23 -58.63 -81.02
C ARG A 231 14.84 -59.97 -80.61
N LEU A 232 15.16 -60.14 -79.33
CA LEU A 232 15.69 -61.40 -78.80
C LEU A 232 14.64 -62.52 -78.90
N LYS A 233 13.38 -62.24 -78.57
CA LYS A 233 12.26 -63.18 -78.69
C LYS A 233 12.09 -63.68 -80.13
N LEU A 234 12.02 -62.77 -81.12
CA LEU A 234 11.96 -63.13 -82.54
C LEU A 234 13.15 -64.03 -82.95
N THR A 235 14.36 -63.71 -82.49
CA THR A 235 15.56 -64.52 -82.78
C THR A 235 15.46 -65.95 -82.21
N TYR A 236 14.81 -66.14 -81.05
CA TYR A 236 14.56 -67.46 -80.49
C TYR A 236 13.41 -68.19 -81.18
N GLU A 237 12.35 -67.49 -81.61
CA GLU A 237 11.26 -68.07 -82.40
C GLU A 237 11.76 -68.57 -83.76
N GLU A 238 12.60 -67.81 -84.46
CA GLU A 238 13.25 -68.23 -85.71
C GLU A 238 14.14 -69.48 -85.51
N LYS A 239 14.99 -69.48 -84.48
CA LYS A 239 15.81 -70.65 -84.13
C LYS A 239 14.97 -71.89 -83.81
N THR A 240 13.85 -71.70 -83.11
CA THR A 240 12.92 -72.79 -82.79
C THR A 240 12.28 -73.35 -84.06
N GLY A 241 11.79 -72.48 -84.96
CA GLY A 241 11.25 -72.90 -86.25
C GLY A 241 12.25 -73.64 -87.14
N ILE A 242 13.54 -73.22 -87.14
CA ILE A 242 14.60 -73.95 -87.83
C ILE A 242 14.78 -75.36 -87.24
N LEU A 243 14.89 -75.49 -85.91
CA LEU A 243 15.05 -76.79 -85.25
C LEU A 243 13.82 -77.71 -85.46
N GLU A 244 12.61 -77.16 -85.41
CA GLU A 244 11.38 -77.91 -85.73
C GLU A 244 11.35 -78.39 -87.18
N SER A 245 11.80 -77.54 -88.14
CA SER A 245 11.90 -77.93 -89.55
C SER A 245 12.92 -79.07 -89.76
N GLN A 246 14.06 -79.03 -89.06
CA GLN A 246 15.07 -80.09 -89.09
C GLN A 246 14.54 -81.39 -88.48
N LEU A 247 13.86 -81.33 -87.34
CA LEU A 247 13.20 -82.50 -86.73
C LEU A 247 12.12 -83.10 -87.64
N LYS A 248 11.36 -82.26 -88.36
CA LYS A 248 10.35 -82.71 -89.31
C LYS A 248 10.96 -83.36 -90.55
N PHE A 249 12.10 -82.84 -91.03
CA PHE A 249 12.88 -83.45 -92.11
C PHE A 249 13.45 -84.81 -91.69
N LEU A 250 14.18 -84.88 -90.56
CA LEU A 250 14.77 -86.12 -90.05
C LEU A 250 13.72 -87.20 -89.77
N ARG A 251 12.53 -86.84 -89.28
CA ARG A 251 11.41 -87.79 -89.12
C ARG A 251 10.90 -88.34 -90.45
N LYS A 252 10.90 -87.53 -91.52
CA LYS A 252 10.49 -87.96 -92.85
C LYS A 252 11.52 -88.94 -93.44
N ASP A 253 12.80 -88.58 -93.39
CA ASP A 253 13.90 -89.44 -93.85
C ASP A 253 13.88 -90.79 -93.12
N LEU A 254 13.69 -90.79 -91.79
CA LEU A 254 13.64 -92.02 -90.99
C LEU A 254 12.46 -92.93 -91.39
N ALA A 255 11.29 -92.35 -91.70
CA ALA A 255 10.16 -93.10 -92.22
C ALA A 255 10.42 -93.67 -93.64
N GLU A 256 11.16 -92.93 -94.48
CA GLU A 256 11.56 -93.38 -95.82
C GLU A 256 12.59 -94.53 -95.76
N TYR A 257 13.57 -94.45 -94.85
CA TYR A 257 14.49 -95.55 -94.56
C TYR A 257 13.78 -96.78 -93.98
N GLN A 258 12.82 -96.61 -93.06
CA GLN A 258 12.02 -97.71 -92.55
C GLN A 258 11.27 -98.44 -93.67
N LYS A 259 10.59 -97.69 -94.55
CA LYS A 259 9.91 -98.27 -95.72
C LYS A 259 10.87 -99.02 -96.65
N ASN A 260 12.03 -98.43 -96.97
CA ASN A 260 13.04 -99.09 -97.81
C ASN A 260 13.55 -100.40 -97.18
N CYS A 261 13.66 -100.48 -95.84
CA CYS A 261 14.00 -101.71 -95.13
C CYS A 261 12.88 -102.77 -95.16
N GLU A 262 11.60 -102.35 -95.24
CA GLU A 262 10.46 -103.26 -95.40
C GLU A 262 10.41 -103.81 -96.84
N ASP A 263 10.51 -102.94 -97.85
CA ASP A 263 10.55 -103.31 -99.27
C ASP A 263 11.68 -104.32 -99.57
N LEU A 264 12.88 -104.11 -98.99
CA LEU A 264 14.01 -105.05 -99.13
C LEU A 264 13.78 -106.39 -98.44
N LYS A 265 13.07 -106.42 -97.30
CA LYS A 265 12.69 -107.68 -96.62
C LYS A 265 11.69 -108.49 -97.44
N GLU A 266 10.75 -107.85 -98.14
CA GLU A 266 9.82 -108.55 -99.04
C GLU A 266 10.56 -109.11 -100.26
N GLN A 267 11.47 -108.35 -100.86
CA GLN A 267 12.31 -108.83 -101.97
C GLN A 267 13.18 -110.03 -101.58
N LEU A 268 13.71 -110.07 -100.35
CA LEU A 268 14.47 -111.23 -99.85
C LEU A 268 13.58 -112.48 -99.78
N LYS A 269 12.41 -112.38 -99.14
CA LYS A 269 11.44 -113.49 -99.02
C LYS A 269 11.00 -114.04 -100.38
N HIS A 270 10.82 -113.17 -101.39
CA HIS A 270 10.53 -113.59 -102.76
C HIS A 270 11.69 -114.37 -103.40
N LYS A 271 12.95 -113.94 -103.20
CA LYS A 271 14.13 -114.67 -103.72
C LYS A 271 14.35 -116.01 -103.02
N GLU A 272 14.14 -116.07 -101.70
CA GLU A 272 14.20 -117.32 -100.91
C GLU A 272 13.16 -118.33 -101.40
N SER A 273 11.93 -117.87 -101.70
CA SER A 273 10.86 -118.70 -102.26
C SER A 273 11.20 -119.25 -103.67
N LEU A 274 11.85 -118.45 -104.52
CA LEU A 274 12.33 -118.91 -105.84
C LEU A 274 13.45 -119.96 -105.75
N LEU A 275 14.34 -119.85 -104.76
CA LEU A 275 15.44 -120.79 -104.55
C LEU A 275 14.95 -122.13 -104.00
N ALA A 276 14.00 -122.11 -103.07
CA ALA A 276 13.41 -123.33 -102.50
C ALA A 276 12.70 -124.22 -103.55
N THR A 277 12.23 -123.62 -104.67
CA THR A 277 11.46 -124.34 -105.70
C THR A 277 12.35 -125.05 -106.74
N ASN A 278 13.64 -124.74 -106.82
CA ASN A 278 14.55 -125.25 -107.86
C ASN A 278 15.40 -126.48 -107.49
N ILE A 279 15.24 -127.02 -106.28
CA ILE A 279 16.07 -128.14 -105.78
C ILE A 279 15.20 -129.35 -105.42
N SER A 280 14.63 -129.99 -106.45
CA SER A 280 14.08 -131.34 -106.34
C SER A 280 14.26 -132.10 -107.66
N ASN A 281 14.65 -133.37 -107.56
CA ASN A 281 14.75 -134.36 -108.65
C ASN A 281 15.92 -134.24 -109.66
N ARG A 282 17.16 -134.53 -109.20
CA ARG A 282 18.14 -135.30 -110.01
C ARG A 282 18.97 -136.24 -109.13
N VAL A 283 18.58 -137.52 -109.09
CA VAL A 283 19.43 -138.62 -108.60
C VAL A 283 19.99 -139.35 -109.83
N GLY A 284 21.30 -139.27 -110.05
CA GLY A 284 21.96 -139.81 -111.24
C GLY A 284 22.56 -141.20 -111.00
N GLY A 285 22.06 -142.22 -111.69
CA GLY A 285 22.72 -143.53 -111.80
C GLY A 285 23.62 -143.59 -113.05
N LEU A 286 24.85 -144.06 -112.88
CA LEU A 286 25.82 -144.24 -113.97
C LEU A 286 25.56 -145.53 -114.76
N CYS A 287 25.85 -145.53 -116.07
CA CYS A 287 25.61 -146.69 -116.93
C CYS A 287 26.78 -147.68 -116.94
N LEU A 288 26.55 -148.90 -117.46
CA LEU A 288 27.49 -150.03 -117.40
C LEU A 288 28.92 -149.73 -117.89
N LYS A 289 29.09 -148.81 -118.87
CA LYS A 289 30.40 -148.42 -119.40
C LYS A 289 31.22 -147.57 -118.42
N CYS A 290 30.57 -146.80 -117.55
CA CYS A 290 31.23 -145.99 -116.52
C CYS A 290 31.77 -146.88 -115.40
N ALA A 291 30.99 -147.87 -114.94
CA ALA A 291 31.44 -148.87 -113.96
C ALA A 291 32.66 -149.68 -114.46
N GLN A 292 32.72 -149.97 -115.77
CA GLN A 292 33.88 -150.64 -116.37
C GLN A 292 35.12 -149.73 -116.49
N HIS A 293 34.95 -148.42 -116.65
CA HIS A 293 36.08 -147.47 -116.55
C HIS A 293 36.59 -147.31 -115.12
N GLU A 294 35.68 -147.28 -114.15
CA GLU A 294 36.00 -147.18 -112.73
C GLU A 294 36.81 -148.39 -112.23
N ALA A 295 36.49 -149.60 -112.69
CA ALA A 295 37.26 -150.81 -112.39
C ALA A 295 38.71 -150.77 -112.92
N VAL A 296 38.96 -150.13 -114.08
CA VAL A 296 40.31 -150.01 -114.66
C VAL A 296 41.11 -148.88 -113.98
N LEU A 297 40.48 -147.73 -113.72
CA LEU A 297 41.13 -146.63 -113.00
C LEU A 297 41.46 -146.99 -111.55
N SER A 298 40.67 -147.86 -110.92
CA SER A 298 40.91 -148.36 -109.56
C SER A 298 42.29 -149.02 -109.38
N GLN A 299 42.87 -149.66 -110.39
CA GLN A 299 44.16 -150.34 -110.24
C GLN A 299 45.39 -149.48 -110.57
N THR A 300 45.23 -148.29 -111.15
CA THR A 300 46.35 -147.39 -111.50
C THR A 300 46.29 -146.01 -110.82
N HIS A 301 45.11 -145.54 -110.40
CA HIS A 301 44.93 -144.21 -109.78
C HIS A 301 44.61 -144.24 -108.27
N ASN A 302 44.46 -145.42 -107.65
CA ASN A 302 44.05 -145.56 -106.25
C ASN A 302 44.87 -144.70 -105.26
N ASN A 303 46.19 -144.61 -105.44
CA ASN A 303 47.07 -143.78 -104.60
C ASN A 303 46.76 -142.28 -104.71
N VAL A 304 46.49 -141.76 -105.92
CA VAL A 304 46.14 -140.34 -106.15
C VAL A 304 44.76 -140.01 -105.58
N HIS A 305 43.82 -140.96 -105.65
CA HIS A 305 42.50 -140.81 -105.03
C HIS A 305 42.60 -140.82 -103.51
N VAL A 306 43.37 -141.73 -102.89
CA VAL A 306 43.61 -141.74 -101.43
C VAL A 306 44.22 -140.43 -100.96
N GLN A 307 45.30 -139.93 -101.57
CA GLN A 307 45.91 -138.64 -101.20
C GLN A 307 44.95 -137.45 -101.34
N THR A 308 44.01 -137.52 -102.29
CA THR A 308 42.99 -136.47 -102.49
C THR A 308 41.88 -136.58 -101.45
N ILE A 309 41.47 -137.80 -101.08
CA ILE A 309 40.53 -138.05 -99.99
C ILE A 309 41.13 -137.61 -98.65
N GLU A 310 42.40 -137.90 -98.38
CA GLU A 310 43.10 -137.44 -97.17
C GLU A 310 43.16 -135.91 -97.09
N ARG A 311 43.47 -135.23 -98.21
CA ARG A 311 43.47 -133.76 -98.28
C ARG A 311 42.08 -133.17 -98.01
N LEU A 312 41.04 -133.68 -98.68
CA LEU A 312 39.66 -133.24 -98.48
C LEU A 312 39.14 -133.57 -97.07
N THR A 313 39.58 -134.69 -96.49
CA THR A 313 39.28 -135.08 -95.11
C THR A 313 39.88 -134.07 -94.14
N LYS A 314 41.15 -133.71 -94.34
CA LYS A 314 41.83 -132.68 -93.55
C LYS A 314 41.19 -131.31 -93.72
N GLU A 315 40.92 -130.86 -94.95
CA GLU A 315 40.23 -129.58 -95.22
C GLU A 315 38.84 -129.55 -94.54
N ARG A 316 38.11 -130.67 -94.55
CA ARG A 316 36.84 -130.82 -93.80
C ARG A 316 37.04 -130.77 -92.30
N ASP A 317 38.06 -131.41 -91.74
CA ASP A 317 38.36 -131.37 -90.31
C ASP A 317 38.85 -129.99 -89.84
N ASP A 318 39.64 -129.30 -90.64
CA ASP A 318 40.05 -127.91 -90.43
C ASP A 318 38.84 -126.96 -90.48
N LEU A 319 37.93 -127.11 -91.45
CA LEU A 319 36.68 -126.36 -91.55
C LEU A 319 35.70 -126.68 -90.42
N MET A 320 35.59 -127.93 -89.99
CA MET A 320 34.79 -128.32 -88.83
C MET A 320 35.35 -127.72 -87.53
N SER A 321 36.68 -127.70 -87.38
CA SER A 321 37.36 -127.07 -86.25
C SER A 321 37.13 -125.55 -86.23
N ALA A 322 37.22 -124.91 -87.40
CA ALA A 322 36.89 -123.50 -87.57
C ALA A 322 35.41 -123.21 -87.26
N LEU A 323 34.48 -124.05 -87.72
CA LEU A 323 33.05 -123.93 -87.43
C LEU A 323 32.74 -124.08 -85.93
N VAL A 324 33.41 -125.02 -85.25
CA VAL A 324 33.29 -125.18 -83.78
C VAL A 324 33.83 -123.93 -83.07
N SER A 325 34.97 -123.40 -83.49
CA SER A 325 35.55 -122.16 -82.95
C SER A 325 34.67 -120.91 -83.18
N VAL A 326 34.06 -120.79 -84.35
CA VAL A 326 33.09 -119.73 -84.66
C VAL A 326 31.81 -119.89 -83.84
N ARG A 327 31.35 -121.13 -83.58
CA ARG A 327 30.20 -121.39 -82.71
C ARG A 327 30.49 -121.04 -81.25
N SER A 328 31.65 -121.42 -80.71
CA SER A 328 32.03 -121.08 -79.33
C SER A 328 32.21 -119.57 -79.15
N SER A 329 32.87 -118.89 -80.10
CA SER A 329 33.01 -117.43 -80.05
C SER A 329 31.68 -116.70 -80.22
N LEU A 330 30.74 -117.23 -81.02
CA LEU A 330 29.37 -116.71 -81.08
C LEU A 330 28.64 -116.85 -79.74
N THR A 331 28.73 -118.01 -79.06
CA THR A 331 28.14 -118.17 -77.72
C THR A 331 28.79 -117.25 -76.68
N ASP A 332 30.11 -117.02 -76.77
CA ASP A 332 30.81 -116.08 -75.90
C ASP A 332 30.38 -114.62 -76.14
N VAL A 333 30.11 -114.25 -77.40
CA VAL A 333 29.55 -112.93 -77.75
C VAL A 333 28.13 -112.80 -77.20
N GLN A 334 27.27 -113.80 -77.41
CA GLN A 334 25.89 -113.80 -76.92
C GLN A 334 25.83 -113.73 -75.38
N GLN A 335 26.69 -114.45 -74.67
CA GLN A 335 26.76 -114.36 -73.20
C GLN A 335 27.27 -112.99 -72.73
N ARG A 336 28.25 -112.39 -73.43
CA ARG A 336 28.72 -111.02 -73.13
C ARG A 336 27.66 -109.97 -73.42
N GLU A 337 26.89 -110.12 -74.49
CA GLU A 337 25.75 -109.26 -74.82
C GLU A 337 24.65 -109.36 -73.75
N ALA A 338 24.27 -110.57 -73.33
CA ALA A 338 23.30 -110.79 -72.25
C ALA A 338 23.77 -110.19 -70.92
N ASN A 339 25.06 -110.37 -70.56
CA ASN A 339 25.64 -109.77 -69.36
C ASN A 339 25.65 -108.24 -69.44
N ALA A 340 26.00 -107.65 -70.60
CA ALA A 340 26.00 -106.21 -70.80
C ALA A 340 24.58 -105.62 -70.78
N TYR A 341 23.60 -106.33 -71.35
CA TYR A 341 22.19 -105.96 -71.30
C TYR A 341 21.68 -105.90 -69.85
N GLU A 342 21.97 -106.92 -69.04
CA GLU A 342 21.54 -106.93 -67.63
C GLU A 342 22.27 -105.86 -66.80
N GLN A 343 23.55 -105.58 -67.08
CA GLN A 343 24.27 -104.44 -66.48
C GLN A 343 23.65 -103.09 -66.84
N VAL A 344 23.30 -102.86 -68.11
CA VAL A 344 22.63 -101.63 -68.56
C VAL A 344 21.25 -101.51 -67.89
N LYS A 345 20.49 -102.60 -67.81
CA LYS A 345 19.19 -102.65 -67.13
C LYS A 345 19.29 -102.30 -65.64
N GLN A 346 20.27 -102.86 -64.92
CA GLN A 346 20.54 -102.50 -63.53
C GLN A 346 20.98 -101.04 -63.39
N ALA A 347 21.85 -100.55 -64.27
CA ALA A 347 22.28 -99.15 -64.26
C ALA A 347 21.10 -98.19 -64.49
N VAL A 348 20.21 -98.49 -65.43
CA VAL A 348 18.97 -97.72 -65.67
C VAL A 348 18.11 -97.69 -64.42
N GLN A 349 17.81 -98.85 -63.81
CA GLN A 349 17.03 -98.93 -62.57
C GLN A 349 17.63 -98.08 -61.43
N MET A 350 18.94 -98.21 -61.19
CA MET A 350 19.64 -97.40 -60.19
C MET A 350 19.56 -95.89 -60.49
N THR A 351 19.62 -95.48 -61.76
CA THR A 351 19.45 -94.06 -62.13
C THR A 351 18.00 -93.58 -62.02
N GLU A 352 17.01 -94.43 -62.28
CA GLU A 352 15.59 -94.10 -62.09
C GLU A 352 15.25 -93.92 -60.60
N GLU A 353 15.73 -94.82 -59.74
CA GLU A 353 15.61 -94.70 -58.28
C GLU A 353 16.28 -93.44 -57.75
N ALA A 354 17.51 -93.14 -58.20
CA ALA A 354 18.23 -91.92 -57.81
C ALA A 354 17.50 -90.65 -58.31
N ASN A 355 16.92 -90.67 -59.51
CA ASN A 355 16.11 -89.55 -60.03
C ASN A 355 14.79 -89.38 -59.27
N PHE A 356 14.16 -90.48 -58.83
CA PHE A 356 12.95 -90.43 -58.00
C PHE A 356 13.24 -89.81 -56.63
N GLU A 357 14.26 -90.29 -55.91
CA GLU A 357 14.64 -89.72 -54.61
C GLU A 357 15.15 -88.28 -54.72
N LYS A 358 15.87 -87.92 -55.80
CA LYS A 358 16.20 -86.51 -56.11
C LYS A 358 14.94 -85.65 -56.31
N THR A 359 13.95 -86.13 -57.05
CA THR A 359 12.70 -85.39 -57.30
C THR A 359 11.91 -85.20 -56.01
N LYS A 360 11.82 -86.24 -55.18
CA LYS A 360 11.21 -86.21 -53.85
C LYS A 360 11.91 -85.22 -52.90
N ALA A 361 13.25 -85.20 -52.89
CA ALA A 361 14.02 -84.23 -52.12
C ALA A 361 13.80 -82.78 -52.62
N LEU A 362 13.74 -82.57 -53.95
CA LEU A 362 13.44 -81.25 -54.51
C LEU A 362 12.03 -80.76 -54.11
N ILE A 363 11.02 -81.64 -54.14
CA ILE A 363 9.66 -81.31 -53.69
C ILE A 363 9.66 -80.93 -52.20
N GLN A 364 10.39 -81.67 -51.35
CA GLN A 364 10.52 -81.35 -49.92
C GLN A 364 11.21 -80.01 -49.69
N CYS A 365 12.29 -79.71 -50.42
CA CYS A 365 12.96 -78.42 -50.38
C CYS A 365 12.04 -77.26 -50.80
N GLU A 366 11.27 -77.42 -51.87
CA GLU A 366 10.33 -76.39 -52.34
C GLU A 366 9.16 -76.19 -51.36
N GLN A 367 8.67 -77.26 -50.72
CA GLN A 367 7.67 -77.17 -49.64
C GLN A 367 8.19 -76.37 -48.43
N LEU A 368 9.42 -76.66 -47.98
CA LEU A 368 10.05 -75.93 -46.88
C LEU A 368 10.33 -74.47 -47.24
N LYS A 369 10.78 -74.20 -48.47
CA LYS A 369 10.98 -72.84 -49.00
C LYS A 369 9.68 -72.05 -49.02
N ASN A 370 8.59 -72.63 -49.54
CA ASN A 370 7.27 -71.98 -49.56
C ASN A 370 6.73 -71.69 -48.15
N GLU A 371 6.95 -72.57 -47.17
CA GLU A 371 6.59 -72.29 -45.78
C GLU A 371 7.47 -71.18 -45.17
N LEU A 372 8.78 -71.14 -45.46
CA LEU A 372 9.67 -70.06 -45.03
C LEU A 372 9.25 -68.72 -45.65
N GLU A 373 8.93 -68.67 -46.94
CA GLU A 373 8.37 -67.48 -47.60
C GLU A 373 7.06 -67.05 -46.93
N ARG A 374 6.14 -67.98 -46.66
CA ARG A 374 4.89 -67.71 -45.93
C ARG A 374 5.11 -67.21 -44.50
N GLN A 375 6.16 -67.64 -43.80
CA GLN A 375 6.54 -67.12 -42.48
C GLN A 375 7.11 -65.70 -42.60
N THR A 376 8.02 -65.48 -43.57
CA THR A 376 8.62 -64.17 -43.86
C THR A 376 7.55 -63.13 -44.20
N GLU A 377 6.63 -63.42 -45.13
CA GLU A 377 5.53 -62.52 -45.46
C GLU A 377 4.66 -62.14 -44.26
N ARG A 378 4.42 -63.09 -43.32
CA ARG A 378 3.63 -62.83 -42.11
C ARG A 378 4.38 -61.90 -41.15
N LEU A 379 5.67 -62.14 -40.96
CA LEU A 379 6.51 -61.28 -40.13
C LEU A 379 6.69 -59.88 -40.75
N GLU A 380 6.78 -59.78 -42.07
CA GLU A 380 6.82 -58.50 -42.79
C GLU A 380 5.49 -57.73 -42.64
N LYS A 381 4.33 -58.39 -42.82
CA LYS A 381 3.00 -57.78 -42.63
C LYS A 381 2.77 -57.32 -41.19
N GLU A 382 3.22 -58.09 -40.20
CA GLU A 382 3.16 -57.66 -38.80
C GLU A 382 4.12 -56.50 -38.53
N LEU A 383 5.34 -56.53 -39.08
CA LEU A 383 6.31 -55.46 -38.95
C LEU A 383 5.79 -54.14 -39.57
N THR A 384 5.13 -54.18 -40.74
CA THR A 384 4.51 -52.99 -41.35
C THR A 384 3.33 -52.50 -40.51
N ALA A 385 2.44 -53.39 -40.04
CA ALA A 385 1.34 -53.02 -39.16
C ALA A 385 1.83 -52.35 -37.86
N GLN A 386 2.90 -52.86 -37.23
CA GLN A 386 3.52 -52.26 -36.06
C GLN A 386 4.29 -50.96 -36.36
N GLN A 387 4.78 -50.76 -37.59
CA GLN A 387 5.34 -49.47 -38.02
C GLN A 387 4.23 -48.43 -38.23
N GLU A 388 3.14 -48.79 -38.90
CA GLU A 388 1.97 -47.93 -39.11
C GLU A 388 1.29 -47.53 -37.79
N LYS A 389 1.10 -48.49 -36.86
CA LYS A 389 0.59 -48.23 -35.51
C LYS A 389 1.47 -47.22 -34.75
N ARG A 390 2.80 -47.45 -34.73
CA ARG A 390 3.73 -46.50 -34.08
C ARG A 390 3.77 -45.14 -34.79
N ALA A 391 3.51 -45.08 -36.10
CA ALA A 391 3.40 -43.82 -36.84
C ALA A 391 2.12 -43.07 -36.48
N SER A 392 0.97 -43.76 -36.37
CA SER A 392 -0.29 -43.14 -35.97
C SER A 392 -0.28 -42.67 -34.52
N GLU A 393 0.29 -43.45 -33.58
CA GLU A 393 0.50 -43.05 -32.18
C GLU A 393 1.39 -41.80 -32.06
N LYS A 394 2.51 -41.75 -32.80
CA LYS A 394 3.37 -40.55 -32.86
C LYS A 394 2.66 -39.34 -33.42
N GLU A 395 1.79 -39.53 -34.41
CA GLU A 395 1.03 -38.44 -35.02
C GLU A 395 -0.09 -37.94 -34.11
N MET A 396 -0.74 -38.82 -33.34
CA MET A 396 -1.69 -38.42 -32.29
C MET A 396 -0.98 -37.66 -31.17
N MET A 397 0.16 -38.15 -30.69
CA MET A 397 0.99 -37.46 -29.69
C MET A 397 1.43 -36.07 -30.15
N ARG A 398 1.85 -35.93 -31.41
CA ARG A 398 2.18 -34.60 -32.00
C ARG A 398 1.00 -33.65 -31.97
N LYS A 399 -0.20 -34.14 -32.34
CA LYS A 399 -1.43 -33.34 -32.34
C LYS A 399 -1.82 -32.86 -30.95
N GLU A 400 -1.71 -33.74 -29.94
CA GLU A 400 -1.95 -33.35 -28.54
C GLU A 400 -0.93 -32.28 -28.10
N ILE A 401 0.37 -32.48 -28.34
CA ILE A 401 1.42 -31.51 -28.01
C ILE A 401 1.21 -30.16 -28.73
N THR A 402 0.80 -30.15 -30.00
CA THR A 402 0.49 -28.90 -30.71
C THR A 402 -0.71 -28.18 -30.11
N LYS A 403 -1.76 -28.92 -29.74
CA LYS A 403 -2.96 -28.37 -29.09
C LYS A 403 -2.66 -27.82 -27.70
N GLU A 404 -1.92 -28.56 -26.86
CA GLU A 404 -1.45 -28.06 -25.55
C GLU A 404 -0.61 -26.79 -25.70
N ARG A 405 0.26 -26.72 -26.73
CA ARG A 405 1.06 -25.54 -27.04
C ARG A 405 0.21 -24.35 -27.51
N GLU A 406 -0.84 -24.58 -28.29
CA GLU A 406 -1.81 -23.56 -28.73
C GLU A 406 -2.67 -23.05 -27.57
N ASP A 407 -3.14 -23.95 -26.69
CA ASP A 407 -3.88 -23.61 -25.48
C ASP A 407 -3.02 -22.79 -24.50
N MET A 408 -1.76 -23.20 -24.29
CA MET A 408 -0.79 -22.46 -23.47
C MET A 408 -0.39 -21.13 -24.12
N GLY A 409 -0.27 -21.07 -25.45
CA GLY A 409 -0.08 -19.82 -26.19
C GLY A 409 -1.23 -18.85 -26.00
N SER A 410 -2.47 -19.34 -26.06
CA SER A 410 -3.69 -18.55 -25.85
C SER A 410 -3.82 -18.04 -24.41
N LYS A 411 -3.48 -18.88 -23.42
CA LYS A 411 -3.38 -18.47 -22.00
C LYS A 411 -2.28 -17.42 -21.79
N MET A 412 -1.13 -17.58 -22.43
CA MET A 412 -0.03 -16.61 -22.36
C MET A 412 -0.45 -15.26 -22.95
N LEU A 413 -1.12 -15.25 -24.11
CA LEU A 413 -1.63 -14.01 -24.72
C LEU A 413 -2.66 -13.30 -23.83
N SER A 414 -3.59 -14.04 -23.21
CA SER A 414 -4.58 -13.42 -22.31
C SER A 414 -3.94 -12.88 -21.03
N LEU A 415 -2.93 -13.56 -20.46
CA LEU A 415 -2.14 -13.05 -19.35
C LEU A 415 -1.33 -11.80 -19.73
N SER A 416 -0.68 -11.78 -20.90
CA SER A 416 0.01 -10.58 -21.41
C SER A 416 -0.94 -9.40 -21.62
N GLN A 417 -2.16 -9.64 -22.10
CA GLN A 417 -3.18 -8.61 -22.23
C GLN A 417 -3.63 -8.08 -20.86
N ASN A 418 -3.81 -8.95 -19.87
CA ASN A 418 -4.14 -8.55 -18.50
C ASN A 418 -3.00 -7.76 -17.83
N ILE A 419 -1.74 -8.12 -18.07
CA ILE A 419 -0.56 -7.37 -17.60
C ILE A 419 -0.58 -5.96 -18.18
N ALA A 420 -0.71 -5.82 -19.51
CA ALA A 420 -0.77 -4.51 -20.16
C ALA A 420 -1.94 -3.63 -19.66
N GLN A 421 -3.09 -4.23 -19.34
CA GLN A 421 -4.22 -3.51 -18.72
C GLN A 421 -3.90 -3.05 -17.30
N LEU A 422 -3.23 -3.87 -16.49
CA LEU A 422 -2.81 -3.51 -15.13
C LEU A 422 -1.72 -2.43 -15.14
N GLU A 423 -0.75 -2.51 -16.05
CA GLU A 423 0.27 -1.48 -16.26
C GLU A 423 -0.37 -0.13 -16.60
N ALA A 424 -1.30 -0.10 -17.55
CA ALA A 424 -2.03 1.12 -17.91
C ALA A 424 -2.88 1.70 -16.75
N GLN A 425 -3.44 0.84 -15.88
CA GLN A 425 -4.11 1.28 -14.65
C GLN A 425 -3.13 1.85 -13.62
N VAL A 426 -1.98 1.21 -13.41
CA VAL A 426 -0.93 1.70 -12.51
C VAL A 426 -0.39 3.06 -12.98
N GLU A 427 -0.15 3.24 -14.28
CA GLU A 427 0.22 4.54 -14.82
C GLU A 427 -0.86 5.60 -14.59
N LYS A 428 -2.14 5.27 -14.82
CA LYS A 428 -3.26 6.19 -14.59
C LYS A 428 -3.30 6.65 -13.13
N VAL A 429 -3.27 5.72 -12.18
CA VAL A 429 -3.26 6.02 -10.75
C VAL A 429 -2.00 6.79 -10.35
N THR A 430 -0.86 6.52 -10.98
CA THR A 430 0.39 7.27 -10.74
C THR A 430 0.27 8.72 -11.23
N ARG A 431 -0.33 8.96 -12.41
CA ARG A 431 -0.60 10.31 -12.93
C ARG A 431 -1.59 11.07 -12.04
N GLU A 432 -2.65 10.40 -11.57
CA GLU A 432 -3.63 10.97 -10.63
C GLU A 432 -2.99 11.32 -9.28
N LYS A 433 -2.15 10.42 -8.72
CA LYS A 433 -1.37 10.66 -7.51
C LYS A 433 -0.44 11.87 -7.64
N ILE A 434 0.29 12.00 -8.75
CA ILE A 434 1.18 13.14 -9.00
C ILE A 434 0.37 14.44 -9.09
N SER A 435 -0.78 14.43 -9.77
CA SER A 435 -1.68 15.60 -9.82
C SER A 435 -2.16 16.01 -8.42
N ALA A 436 -2.55 15.05 -7.57
CA ALA A 436 -2.95 15.30 -6.19
C ALA A 436 -1.80 15.84 -5.32
N ILE A 437 -0.58 15.31 -5.47
CA ILE A 437 0.62 15.83 -4.79
C ILE A 437 0.87 17.29 -5.18
N ASN A 438 0.88 17.61 -6.48
CA ASN A 438 1.08 18.97 -6.97
C ASN A 438 0.00 19.95 -6.45
N GLN A 439 -1.25 19.50 -6.30
CA GLN A 439 -2.33 20.29 -5.69
C GLN A 439 -2.09 20.52 -4.19
N LEU A 440 -1.67 19.49 -3.45
CA LEU A 440 -1.33 19.60 -2.02
C LEU A 440 -0.13 20.53 -1.78
N GLU A 441 0.92 20.42 -2.60
CA GLU A 441 2.08 21.33 -2.57
C GLU A 441 1.65 22.78 -2.88
N GLY A 442 0.76 22.98 -3.85
CA GLY A 442 0.18 24.29 -4.15
C GLY A 442 -0.59 24.90 -2.95
N ILE A 443 -1.42 24.10 -2.28
CA ILE A 443 -2.15 24.50 -1.07
C ILE A 443 -1.19 24.78 0.09
N GLN A 444 -0.19 23.92 0.31
CA GLN A 444 0.82 24.08 1.36
C GLN A 444 1.64 25.36 1.18
N ASN A 445 2.07 25.65 -0.04
CA ASN A 445 2.76 26.90 -0.38
C ASN A 445 1.87 28.13 -0.17
N HIS A 446 0.57 28.04 -0.49
CA HIS A 446 -0.38 29.11 -0.22
C HIS A 446 -0.59 29.33 1.29
N LEU A 447 -0.73 28.26 2.07
CA LEU A 447 -0.86 28.31 3.53
C LEU A 447 0.40 28.91 4.17
N ALA A 448 1.59 28.47 3.78
CA ALA A 448 2.86 29.02 4.28
C ALA A 448 3.00 30.52 3.97
N SER A 449 2.58 30.95 2.78
CA SER A 449 2.53 32.38 2.42
C SER A 449 1.54 33.16 3.30
N LYS A 450 0.34 32.61 3.56
CA LYS A 450 -0.66 33.21 4.45
C LYS A 450 -0.22 33.24 5.91
N GLU A 451 0.51 32.24 6.37
CA GLU A 451 1.14 32.23 7.70
C GLU A 451 2.24 33.28 7.81
N MET A 452 3.06 33.48 6.77
CA MET A 452 4.05 34.56 6.72
C MET A 452 3.39 35.95 6.72
N GLU A 453 2.28 36.14 5.98
CA GLU A 453 1.48 37.37 6.03
C GLU A 453 0.89 37.60 7.44
N ALA A 454 0.28 36.57 8.04
CA ALA A 454 -0.31 36.65 9.37
C ALA A 454 0.73 36.96 10.46
N THR A 455 1.88 36.28 10.45
CA THR A 455 2.98 36.54 11.39
C THR A 455 3.56 37.95 11.24
N LYS A 456 3.66 38.47 10.00
CA LYS A 456 4.02 39.87 9.72
C LYS A 456 3.00 40.85 10.30
N VAL A 457 1.70 40.63 10.08
CA VAL A 457 0.62 41.48 10.63
C VAL A 457 0.59 41.42 12.17
N CYS A 458 0.77 40.24 12.77
CA CYS A 458 0.92 40.09 14.22
C CYS A 458 2.19 40.74 14.77
N GLY A 459 3.28 40.79 13.99
CA GLY A 459 4.48 41.57 14.29
C GLY A 459 4.18 43.06 14.36
N GLU A 460 3.58 43.60 13.29
CA GLU A 460 3.20 45.01 13.18
C GLU A 460 2.21 45.42 14.28
N MET A 461 1.15 44.63 14.52
CA MET A 461 0.17 44.90 15.56
C MET A 461 0.80 44.94 16.96
N ARG A 462 1.75 44.03 17.26
CA ARG A 462 2.51 44.06 18.53
C ARG A 462 3.42 45.28 18.63
N TYR A 463 4.04 45.70 17.53
CA TYR A 463 4.85 46.92 17.49
C TYR A 463 3.99 48.17 17.76
N GLN A 464 2.86 48.32 17.08
CA GLN A 464 1.92 49.44 17.30
C GLN A 464 1.31 49.43 18.70
N LEU A 465 0.97 48.26 19.24
CA LEU A 465 0.48 48.12 20.62
C LEU A 465 1.55 48.53 21.64
N ASN A 466 2.80 48.12 21.45
CA ASN A 466 3.90 48.52 22.32
C ASN A 466 4.19 50.02 22.22
N LYS A 467 4.15 50.59 21.02
CA LYS A 467 4.31 52.04 20.80
C LYS A 467 3.22 52.84 21.52
N THR A 468 1.95 52.52 21.28
CA THR A 468 0.82 53.21 21.92
C THR A 468 0.80 53.02 23.44
N LYS A 469 1.25 51.86 23.94
CA LYS A 469 1.46 51.65 25.37
C LYS A 469 2.55 52.57 25.93
N MET A 470 3.70 52.70 25.28
CA MET A 470 4.77 53.62 25.71
C MET A 470 4.30 55.08 25.72
N GLU A 471 3.59 55.51 24.69
CA GLU A 471 3.00 56.86 24.60
C GLU A 471 1.98 57.11 25.73
N LYS A 472 1.12 56.13 26.03
CA LYS A 472 0.18 56.18 27.16
C LYS A 472 0.90 56.24 28.50
N ASP A 473 1.90 55.40 28.72
CA ASP A 473 2.58 55.29 30.03
C ASP A 473 3.41 56.56 30.34
N GLU A 474 3.93 57.24 29.31
CA GLU A 474 4.55 58.57 29.43
C GLU A 474 3.50 59.67 29.67
N ALA A 475 2.39 59.70 28.94
CA ALA A 475 1.30 60.65 29.21
C ALA A 475 0.70 60.48 30.62
N GLU A 476 0.61 59.25 31.14
CA GLU A 476 0.22 58.98 32.53
C GLU A 476 1.27 59.45 33.54
N LYS A 477 2.56 59.45 33.17
CA LYS A 477 3.65 59.99 33.99
C LYS A 477 3.58 61.52 34.04
N GLU A 478 3.45 62.19 32.90
CA GLU A 478 3.22 63.64 32.84
C GLU A 478 1.98 64.04 33.64
N HIS A 479 0.84 63.35 33.46
CA HIS A 479 -0.37 63.61 34.25
C HIS A 479 -0.17 63.40 35.76
N ARG A 480 0.62 62.39 36.19
CA ARG A 480 1.00 62.22 37.60
C ARG A 480 1.84 63.39 38.08
N GLU A 481 2.85 63.80 37.33
CA GLU A 481 3.71 64.94 37.66
C GLU A 481 2.90 66.24 37.79
N TYR A 482 2.07 66.58 36.80
CA TYR A 482 1.14 67.72 36.85
C TYR A 482 0.22 67.67 38.07
N ARG A 483 -0.42 66.53 38.37
CA ARG A 483 -1.26 66.40 39.58
C ARG A 483 -0.47 66.66 40.86
N THR A 484 0.76 66.14 40.99
CA THR A 484 1.57 66.42 42.18
C THR A 484 2.01 67.89 42.25
N LYS A 485 2.29 68.53 41.12
CA LYS A 485 2.62 69.95 41.07
C LYS A 485 1.44 70.80 41.51
N THR A 486 0.27 70.60 40.90
CA THR A 486 -0.97 71.30 41.30
C THR A 486 -1.33 71.04 42.76
N LYS A 487 -1.09 69.83 43.30
CA LYS A 487 -1.32 69.56 44.73
C LYS A 487 -0.39 70.40 45.61
N ARG A 488 0.91 70.49 45.31
CA ARG A 488 1.85 71.37 46.04
C ARG A 488 1.48 72.85 45.90
N ASP A 489 1.10 73.29 44.70
CA ASP A 489 0.68 74.67 44.44
C ASP A 489 -0.61 75.03 45.22
N LEU A 490 -1.49 74.05 45.47
CA LEU A 490 -2.65 74.20 46.36
C LEU A 490 -2.24 74.20 47.84
N GLU A 491 -1.39 73.27 48.27
CA GLU A 491 -0.86 73.22 49.65
C GLU A 491 -0.18 74.55 50.05
N ILE A 492 0.65 75.13 49.17
CA ILE A 492 1.28 76.45 49.38
C ILE A 492 0.24 77.57 49.48
N LYS A 493 -0.83 77.52 48.66
CA LYS A 493 -1.91 78.52 48.72
C LYS A 493 -2.77 78.36 49.97
N ASP A 494 -3.00 77.14 50.45
CA ASP A 494 -3.69 76.89 51.70
C ASP A 494 -2.85 77.39 52.88
N GLU A 495 -1.53 77.19 52.88
CA GLU A 495 -0.59 77.79 53.85
C GLU A 495 -0.63 79.34 53.82
N GLU A 496 -0.66 79.95 52.63
CA GLU A 496 -0.79 81.40 52.46
C GLU A 496 -2.17 81.91 52.94
N ILE A 497 -3.25 81.18 52.66
CA ILE A 497 -4.60 81.47 53.15
C ILE A 497 -4.63 81.42 54.69
N GLU A 498 -4.06 80.39 55.32
CA GLU A 498 -4.03 80.31 56.79
C GLU A 498 -3.16 81.42 57.40
N LYS A 499 -2.03 81.80 56.77
CA LYS A 499 -1.24 82.98 57.18
C LYS A 499 -2.07 84.27 57.10
N LEU A 500 -2.77 84.50 55.99
CA LEU A 500 -3.65 85.67 55.82
C LEU A 500 -4.85 85.63 56.80
N ARG A 501 -5.39 84.45 57.14
CA ARG A 501 -6.41 84.32 58.19
C ARG A 501 -5.88 84.73 59.55
N LEU A 502 -4.65 84.33 59.90
CA LEU A 502 -4.00 84.73 61.14
C LEU A 502 -3.80 86.25 61.18
N GLU A 503 -3.20 86.86 60.14
CA GLU A 503 -3.02 88.32 60.03
C GLU A 503 -4.36 89.09 60.10
N VAL A 504 -5.42 88.57 59.47
CA VAL A 504 -6.78 89.13 59.58
C VAL A 504 -7.37 88.95 60.99
N SER A 505 -7.08 87.84 61.68
CA SER A 505 -7.54 87.62 63.06
C SER A 505 -6.84 88.54 64.06
N GLU A 506 -5.53 88.75 63.91
CA GLU A 506 -4.74 89.71 64.68
C GLU A 506 -5.23 91.14 64.41
N SER A 507 -5.44 91.50 63.14
CA SER A 507 -5.99 92.80 62.75
C SER A 507 -7.39 93.05 63.31
N LYS A 508 -8.26 92.02 63.33
CA LYS A 508 -9.57 92.08 63.97
C LYS A 508 -9.45 92.25 65.49
N GLN A 509 -8.56 91.50 66.15
CA GLN A 509 -8.34 91.61 67.58
C GLN A 509 -7.79 92.99 67.96
N HIS A 510 -6.87 93.56 67.19
CA HIS A 510 -6.40 94.93 67.36
C HIS A 510 -7.53 95.95 67.14
N LEU A 511 -8.34 95.79 66.10
CA LEU A 511 -9.51 96.66 65.86
C LEU A 511 -10.53 96.58 67.01
N GLU A 512 -10.78 95.39 67.55
CA GLU A 512 -11.69 95.17 68.68
C GLU A 512 -11.13 95.76 69.98
N GLN A 513 -9.82 95.64 70.23
CA GLN A 513 -9.15 96.33 71.34
C GLN A 513 -9.25 97.86 71.20
N GLU A 514 -9.00 98.42 70.02
CA GLU A 514 -9.14 99.87 69.78
C GLU A 514 -10.60 100.33 69.83
N GLN A 515 -11.56 99.55 69.33
CA GLN A 515 -12.98 99.81 69.54
C GLN A 515 -13.36 99.80 71.02
N GLN A 516 -12.81 98.87 71.81
CA GLN A 516 -13.09 98.81 73.24
C GLN A 516 -12.43 99.99 73.99
N LYS A 517 -11.21 100.41 73.62
CA LYS A 517 -10.59 101.64 74.14
C LYS A 517 -11.42 102.88 73.77
N ALA A 518 -11.86 102.98 72.51
CA ALA A 518 -12.73 104.06 72.05
C ALA A 518 -14.10 104.05 72.74
N ALA A 519 -14.65 102.87 73.06
CA ALA A 519 -15.88 102.74 73.84
C ALA A 519 -15.68 103.22 75.29
N ARG A 520 -14.59 102.83 75.96
CA ARG A 520 -14.22 103.35 77.29
C ARG A 520 -14.05 104.87 77.28
N ALA A 521 -13.32 105.42 76.29
CA ALA A 521 -13.12 106.86 76.14
C ALA A 521 -14.44 107.60 75.83
N ARG A 522 -15.36 106.99 75.09
CA ARG A 522 -16.73 107.52 74.91
C ARG A 522 -17.53 107.49 76.21
N GLU A 523 -17.44 106.43 77.00
CA GLU A 523 -18.10 106.32 78.31
C GLU A 523 -17.54 107.33 79.31
N GLU A 524 -16.22 107.56 79.33
CA GLU A 524 -15.56 108.63 80.09
C GLU A 524 -16.01 110.01 79.61
N SER A 525 -16.08 110.25 78.30
CA SER A 525 -16.60 111.50 77.74
C SER A 525 -18.07 111.73 78.07
N LEU A 526 -18.90 110.68 78.11
CA LEU A 526 -20.30 110.75 78.53
C LEU A 526 -20.39 111.09 80.02
N LYS A 527 -19.63 110.44 80.89
CA LYS A 527 -19.56 110.78 82.33
C LYS A 527 -19.10 112.22 82.59
N LEU A 528 -18.13 112.71 81.81
CA LEU A 528 -17.71 114.11 81.86
C LEU A 528 -18.80 115.07 81.36
N THR A 529 -19.61 114.64 80.38
CA THR A 529 -20.75 115.43 79.87
C THR A 529 -21.92 115.43 80.85
N GLU A 530 -22.19 114.32 81.53
CA GLU A 530 -23.15 114.23 82.64
C GLU A 530 -22.75 115.17 83.78
N LEU A 531 -21.51 115.07 84.28
CA LEU A 531 -20.94 116.00 85.29
C LEU A 531 -20.99 117.47 84.84
N LEU A 532 -20.75 117.75 83.55
CA LEU A 532 -20.88 119.10 83.00
C LEU A 532 -22.35 119.56 83.06
N SER A 533 -23.30 118.73 82.63
CA SER A 533 -24.73 119.06 82.66
C SER A 533 -25.28 119.21 84.08
N GLU A 534 -24.79 118.43 85.06
CA GLU A 534 -25.11 118.62 86.48
C GLU A 534 -24.59 119.96 86.99
N SER A 535 -23.35 120.32 86.64
CA SER A 535 -22.74 121.62 86.96
C SER A 535 -23.48 122.79 86.29
N GLU A 536 -23.90 122.65 85.03
CA GLU A 536 -24.73 123.63 84.32
C GLU A 536 -26.12 123.78 84.96
N HIS A 537 -26.73 122.69 85.43
CA HIS A 537 -27.99 122.72 86.16
C HIS A 537 -27.86 123.44 87.50
N GLN A 538 -26.78 123.19 88.26
CA GLN A 538 -26.44 123.94 89.49
C GLN A 538 -26.21 125.44 89.20
N LEU A 539 -25.56 125.78 88.09
CA LEU A 539 -25.40 127.15 87.60
C LEU A 539 -26.74 127.80 87.21
N HIS A 540 -27.69 127.03 86.68
CA HIS A 540 -29.02 127.53 86.34
C HIS A 540 -29.91 127.73 87.58
N LEU A 541 -29.81 126.85 88.57
CA LEU A 541 -30.50 127.00 89.86
C LEU A 541 -30.04 128.27 90.59
N THR A 542 -28.71 128.42 90.78
CA THR A 542 -28.14 129.62 91.41
C THR A 542 -28.47 130.92 90.64
N ARG A 543 -28.50 130.89 89.29
CA ARG A 543 -29.00 132.02 88.49
C ARG A 543 -30.48 132.33 88.73
N SER A 544 -31.33 131.32 88.94
CA SER A 544 -32.75 131.49 89.24
C SER A 544 -32.96 132.12 90.62
N GLU A 545 -32.22 131.67 91.63
CA GLU A 545 -32.21 132.27 92.98
C GLU A 545 -31.75 133.73 92.95
N ILE A 546 -30.68 134.04 92.22
CA ILE A 546 -30.21 135.43 92.03
C ILE A 546 -31.30 136.29 91.35
N ALA A 547 -32.04 135.76 90.37
CA ALA A 547 -33.12 136.47 89.72
C ALA A 547 -34.30 136.75 90.68
N GLN A 548 -34.69 135.77 91.50
CA GLN A 548 -35.73 135.94 92.53
C GLN A 548 -35.34 137.00 93.56
N LEU A 549 -34.13 136.91 94.13
CA LEU A 549 -33.60 137.89 95.09
C LEU A 549 -33.51 139.30 94.50
N SER A 550 -33.16 139.43 93.21
CA SER A 550 -33.15 140.71 92.49
C SER A 550 -34.56 141.31 92.34
N GLN A 551 -35.58 140.47 92.13
CA GLN A 551 -36.97 140.89 92.02
C GLN A 551 -37.57 141.31 93.38
N GLU A 552 -37.23 140.60 94.47
CA GLU A 552 -37.58 141.02 95.84
C GLU A 552 -36.90 142.34 96.24
N LYS A 553 -35.61 142.50 95.89
CA LYS A 553 -34.89 143.76 96.06
C LYS A 553 -35.59 144.91 95.32
N LYS A 554 -36.07 144.68 94.09
CA LYS A 554 -36.81 145.72 93.35
C LYS A 554 -38.15 146.06 94.01
N TYR A 555 -38.93 145.06 94.44
CA TYR A 555 -40.20 145.27 95.13
C TYR A 555 -40.04 146.07 96.45
N THR A 556 -38.98 145.80 97.21
CA THR A 556 -38.69 146.52 98.46
C THR A 556 -38.26 147.97 98.21
N TYR A 557 -37.44 148.23 97.19
CA TYR A 557 -37.08 149.61 96.78
C TYR A 557 -38.30 150.42 96.31
N ASP A 558 -39.15 149.88 95.42
CA ASP A 558 -40.35 150.56 94.93
C ASP A 558 -41.37 150.89 96.05
N LYS A 559 -41.36 150.10 97.13
CA LYS A 559 -42.19 150.31 98.32
C LYS A 559 -41.59 151.35 99.27
N LEU A 560 -40.27 151.38 99.40
CA LEU A 560 -39.54 152.40 100.16
C LEU A 560 -39.73 153.79 99.55
N GLU A 561 -39.59 153.91 98.23
CA GLU A 561 -39.72 155.18 97.51
C GLU A 561 -41.12 155.82 97.68
N LYS A 562 -42.18 155.00 97.68
CA LYS A 562 -43.56 155.45 97.92
C LYS A 562 -43.81 155.92 99.34
N LEU A 563 -43.11 155.35 100.33
CA LEU A 563 -43.17 155.82 101.72
C LEU A 563 -42.35 157.11 101.91
N GLN A 564 -41.21 157.24 101.22
CA GLN A 564 -40.37 158.44 101.22
C GLN A 564 -41.17 159.67 100.79
N ARG A 565 -41.76 159.66 99.59
CA ARG A 565 -42.54 160.80 99.06
C ARG A 565 -43.69 161.23 99.98
N ARG A 566 -44.35 160.26 100.63
CA ARG A 566 -45.46 160.52 101.56
C ARG A 566 -45.00 161.13 102.89
N ASN A 567 -43.72 160.93 103.25
CA ASN A 567 -43.12 161.56 104.41
C ASN A 567 -42.74 163.01 104.09
N ASP A 568 -42.14 163.23 102.91
CA ASP A 568 -41.77 164.56 102.41
C ASP A 568 -43.01 165.49 102.30
N GLU A 569 -44.15 164.97 101.79
CA GLU A 569 -45.44 165.68 101.73
C GLU A 569 -45.98 166.09 103.11
N LEU A 570 -45.78 165.26 104.14
CA LEU A 570 -46.21 165.56 105.52
C LEU A 570 -45.29 166.59 106.19
N GLU A 571 -44.00 166.52 105.92
CA GLU A 571 -43.01 167.46 106.45
C GLU A 571 -43.25 168.88 105.89
N GLU A 572 -43.56 169.00 104.59
CA GLU A 572 -43.89 170.29 103.96
C GLU A 572 -45.18 170.92 104.52
N GLN A 573 -46.22 170.11 104.78
CA GLN A 573 -47.45 170.57 105.46
C GLN A 573 -47.15 171.08 106.89
N CYS A 574 -46.27 170.41 107.62
CA CYS A 574 -45.89 170.80 108.97
C CYS A 574 -45.15 172.15 109.00
N VAL A 575 -44.26 172.40 108.01
CA VAL A 575 -43.56 173.69 107.85
C VAL A 575 -44.53 174.81 107.43
N GLN A 576 -45.54 174.53 106.60
CA GLN A 576 -46.59 175.50 106.26
C GLN A 576 -47.43 175.89 107.48
N HIS A 577 -47.82 174.92 108.33
CA HIS A 577 -48.56 175.19 109.58
C HIS A 577 -47.74 176.04 110.58
N GLY A 578 -46.43 175.78 110.70
CA GLY A 578 -45.52 176.57 111.53
C GLY A 578 -45.43 178.04 111.09
N ARG A 579 -45.36 178.30 109.78
CA ARG A 579 -45.37 179.67 109.22
C ARG A 579 -46.66 180.42 109.55
N LEU A 580 -47.82 179.75 109.46
CA LEU A 580 -49.12 180.36 109.79
C LEU A 580 -49.23 180.74 111.27
N HIS A 581 -48.76 179.87 112.17
CA HIS A 581 -48.77 180.12 113.62
C HIS A 581 -47.94 181.34 114.03
N GLU A 582 -46.75 181.54 113.46
CA GLU A 582 -45.91 182.69 113.81
C GLU A 582 -46.52 184.02 113.29
N ILE A 583 -47.20 184.01 112.14
CA ILE A 583 -47.97 185.16 111.64
C ILE A 583 -49.13 185.50 112.60
N MET A 584 -49.88 184.49 113.06
CA MET A 584 -50.97 184.68 114.03
C MET A 584 -50.47 185.28 115.36
N LYS A 585 -49.33 184.80 115.85
CA LYS A 585 -48.66 185.26 117.07
C LYS A 585 -48.15 186.70 116.97
N GLN A 586 -47.63 187.12 115.81
CA GLN A 586 -47.28 188.52 115.57
C GLN A 586 -48.51 189.42 115.55
N ARG A 587 -49.63 188.95 114.97
CA ARG A 587 -50.89 189.70 114.87
C ARG A 587 -51.55 189.92 116.24
N LEU A 588 -51.50 188.91 117.12
CA LEU A 588 -51.94 189.03 118.52
C LEU A 588 -51.12 190.07 119.31
N LYS A 589 -49.79 190.09 119.15
CA LYS A 589 -48.92 191.12 119.78
C LYS A 589 -49.21 192.55 119.30
N GLN A 590 -49.69 192.74 118.07
CA GLN A 590 -50.11 194.05 117.58
C GLN A 590 -51.47 194.46 118.16
N LEU A 591 -52.41 193.54 118.27
CA LEU A 591 -53.73 193.78 118.86
C LEU A 591 -53.63 194.19 120.34
N ASP A 592 -52.78 193.49 121.09
CA ASP A 592 -52.55 193.73 122.53
C ASP A 592 -51.98 195.14 122.77
N LYS A 593 -50.97 195.55 121.99
CA LYS A 593 -50.45 196.94 121.98
C LYS A 593 -51.51 197.99 121.65
N HIS A 594 -52.41 197.71 120.71
CA HIS A 594 -53.50 198.64 120.37
C HIS A 594 -54.46 198.79 121.55
N SER A 595 -54.89 197.68 122.17
CA SER A 595 -55.80 197.73 123.32
C SER A 595 -55.20 198.47 124.52
N GLN A 596 -53.90 198.31 124.76
CA GLN A 596 -53.17 198.99 125.82
C GLN A 596 -53.04 200.51 125.56
N ALA A 597 -52.85 200.92 124.31
CA ALA A 597 -52.83 202.34 123.93
C ALA A 597 -54.23 203.00 124.07
N THR A 598 -55.30 202.31 123.68
CA THR A 598 -56.68 202.83 123.83
C THR A 598 -57.08 202.95 125.30
N ALA A 599 -56.62 202.04 126.17
CA ALA A 599 -56.82 202.17 127.61
C ALA A 599 -56.09 203.41 128.21
N GLN A 600 -54.89 203.73 127.73
CA GLN A 600 -54.15 204.93 128.17
C GLN A 600 -54.85 206.24 127.78
N GLN A 601 -55.49 206.30 126.60
CA GLN A 601 -56.29 207.46 126.19
C GLN A 601 -57.50 207.71 127.11
N LEU A 602 -58.17 206.64 127.57
CA LEU A 602 -59.29 206.72 128.51
C LEU A 602 -58.88 207.26 129.88
N VAL A 603 -57.73 206.83 130.43
CA VAL A 603 -57.22 207.31 131.73
C VAL A 603 -56.82 208.79 131.68
N GLN A 604 -56.25 209.27 130.56
CA GLN A 604 -55.89 210.69 130.42
C GLN A 604 -57.11 211.62 130.35
N LEU A 605 -58.19 211.18 129.69
CA LEU A 605 -59.46 211.94 129.63
C LEU A 605 -60.12 212.04 131.01
N LEU A 606 -60.15 210.95 131.78
CA LEU A 606 -60.66 210.93 133.16
C LEU A 606 -59.90 211.89 134.09
N ASN A 607 -58.56 211.95 133.99
CA ASN A 607 -57.76 212.84 134.85
C ASN A 607 -58.00 214.33 134.57
N LYS A 608 -58.19 214.75 133.31
CA LYS A 608 -58.44 216.17 133.00
C LYS A 608 -59.89 216.62 133.22
N GLN A 609 -60.86 215.71 133.14
CA GLN A 609 -62.23 215.99 133.57
C GLN A 609 -62.31 216.31 135.07
N ASN A 610 -61.52 215.62 135.90
CA ASN A 610 -61.41 215.95 137.34
C ASN A 610 -60.73 217.31 137.60
N GLN A 611 -59.79 217.74 136.76
CA GLN A 611 -59.10 219.02 136.96
C GLN A 611 -60.03 220.22 136.69
N LEU A 612 -60.91 220.10 135.69
CA LEU A 612 -61.99 221.07 135.42
C LEU A 612 -63.08 221.12 136.52
N LEU A 613 -63.18 220.08 137.35
CA LEU A 613 -64.08 220.05 138.51
C LEU A 613 -63.51 220.82 139.71
N LEU A 614 -62.20 220.77 139.95
CA LEU A 614 -61.55 221.44 141.08
C LEU A 614 -61.47 222.97 140.91
N GLU A 615 -61.15 223.48 139.72
CA GLU A 615 -61.10 224.94 139.49
C GLU A 615 -62.51 225.57 139.51
N ARG A 616 -63.54 224.81 139.10
CA ARG A 616 -64.95 225.19 139.29
C ARG A 616 -65.35 225.28 140.77
N GLN A 617 -64.62 224.60 141.67
CA GLN A 617 -64.78 224.70 143.12
C GLN A 617 -64.08 225.96 143.68
N SER A 618 -62.87 226.28 143.21
CA SER A 618 -62.15 227.52 143.54
C SER A 618 -62.96 228.79 143.19
N LEU A 619 -63.56 228.82 141.99
CA LEU A 619 -64.47 229.87 141.54
C LEU A 619 -65.72 230.04 142.43
N SER A 620 -66.02 229.07 143.32
CA SER A 620 -67.17 229.11 144.22
C SER A 620 -66.85 229.67 145.62
N GLU A 621 -65.58 229.69 146.05
CA GLU A 621 -65.21 230.17 147.40
C GLU A 621 -64.90 231.68 147.42
N GLU A 622 -64.23 232.21 146.40
CA GLU A 622 -63.83 233.63 146.39
C GLU A 622 -65.02 234.58 146.15
N VAL A 623 -66.02 234.14 145.38
CA VAL A 623 -67.33 234.81 145.26
C VAL A 623 -68.11 234.77 146.61
N GLY A 624 -67.72 233.89 147.53
CA GLY A 624 -68.20 233.87 148.91
C GLY A 624 -67.81 235.11 149.74
N ARG A 625 -66.74 235.84 149.38
CA ARG A 625 -66.29 237.06 150.10
C ARG A 625 -67.09 238.34 149.77
N LEU A 626 -68.22 238.23 149.06
CA LEU A 626 -68.81 239.30 148.24
C LEU A 626 -69.09 240.71 148.86
N ARG A 627 -69.53 240.97 150.11
CA ARG A 627 -69.84 240.13 151.27
C ARG A 627 -70.08 241.00 152.54
N SER A 628 -69.07 241.74 153.02
CA SER A 628 -69.11 242.29 154.40
C SER A 628 -68.53 243.71 154.59
N GLN A 629 -69.26 244.76 154.14
CA GLN A 629 -69.15 246.18 154.59
C GLN A 629 -67.90 246.94 154.05
N LEU A 630 -67.79 248.28 153.85
CA LEU A 630 -68.41 249.53 154.37
C LEU A 630 -68.03 249.87 155.85
N PRO A 631 -68.00 251.15 156.31
CA PRO A 631 -67.08 252.24 155.95
C PRO A 631 -66.22 252.80 157.13
N SER A 632 -65.16 253.57 156.84
CA SER A 632 -64.46 254.56 157.70
C SER A 632 -63.52 254.11 158.87
N MET A 633 -62.61 255.02 159.25
CA MET A 633 -61.61 255.01 160.36
C MET A 633 -60.27 254.24 160.17
N GLN A 634 -59.28 254.59 161.01
CA GLN A 634 -57.83 254.63 160.72
C GLN A 634 -56.95 253.64 161.55
N GLN A 635 -55.67 253.49 161.15
CA GLN A 635 -54.62 252.58 161.69
C GLN A 635 -54.91 251.08 161.41
N SER A 636 -53.93 250.20 161.19
CA SER A 636 -52.46 250.28 161.36
C SER A 636 -51.71 249.56 160.22
N ASP A 637 -50.46 249.96 160.00
CA ASP A 637 -49.78 249.81 158.69
C ASP A 637 -48.95 248.54 158.50
N CYS A 638 -49.12 247.86 157.36
CA CYS A 638 -48.19 247.96 156.21
C CYS A 638 -48.71 247.18 154.99
#